data_AF-A0A937SWQ6-F1
#
_entry.id   AF-A0A937SWQ6-F1
#
_cell.length_a   1.000
_cell.length_b   1.000
_cell.length_c   1.000
_cell.angle_alpha   90.00
_cell.angle_beta   90.00
_cell.angle_gamma   90.00
#
_symmetry.space_group_name_H-M   'P 1'
#
loop_
_entity.id
_entity.type
_entity.pdbx_description
1 polymer ?
#
loop_
_entity_poly.entity_id
_entity_poly.type
_entity_poly.pdbx_seq_one_letter_code
_entity_poly.pdbx_strand_id
1 'polypeptide(L)'
;MNQLQSVILATALLLGTVVTVQAQDKASLESPLTPEKQREWCKILADYNYTEIARAYADFMIEHGRDVYGKPSPLFVTGIVRHTGNMSSPPFPHVKRKPFMPGYERDRECRPSDRNYGQADPLDQLALLQLMHRLTKITGDEHYAQEADKTAAWWMENTQTGIGLYPWGTHTYWNVAKDGGGGTFEFNRPWPYWELNPPALQKYAMGLWDHYVADKKTGNFNRHANSNQHGPSGGMEFPWPGSAMIATWVEAYLANPDPEYVRAIDTILNRWESLRDTNGHLAPCSSYGEWAWYEGYMYAANILDDCAEVIEEKELELAEKMREYGRKNDAAYLKLADNLLDIKRVGPVKSYLRATGGYNPDRLDILGGPWQDRKHYAGFALLLHDRTKRNDSEALRKRYYRAVLDTAEVYMSINPEVQWSVWGANMSDAIELMFTAYDLTGNVAYLHRAEQFGRLAVDLFLDDVSPLPKITSHDDFYEIERVTGDSTDAWMLAVLDLRERLARADEASRYPARIETAGGADALPDATVIGAPADAWREALDKALAEKRAGVWDCTKLSKPAASVALNYGEGGERTLFLSRREGSFASSRGLPVDELDLIASDFINKIPTLAEVELFNGPYRRKFSGKHREVSTASYGGFKDVMDKAGLLMVNHGKRPAKVTVTVTYHDSWDDRETVDHAHALGPGERVVVACAAPAKRFIRRLHFGSDVADAVKLERFAFVMTPRSKMNPLTPEVEKAEAKVSAGEALVFLIAGQSNAGGVAAFSPESNEKSGMAKKHPTIPGSTAKEVGIPTTKDAYPRCYIWKPGNSGPFERLTPGQNLRGGYRDPNRHGIELPMAMLLEKQYPRLEKFLIKHGPGGHNLYSQWAAGRGPDYVAFMSDYRAAMRDLQKRYDQVQVIGLYWDQGESDRPQAEEYGKNLRALFAAFRKDTEIPDLPIFVRKHLFQHRDESFVPILNAQIEVTTEDRNAHLLDLDHGSNEKNFKAWAWTDKNGHLSSKAYLELAKRLLARATTAEGIDAGRKARRVGIKP
;
A
#
# COMPACT_ATOMS: atom_id res chain seq x y z
N MET A 1 -25.16 -64.92 -14.49
CA MET A 1 -25.03 -64.16 -15.76
C MET A 1 -25.64 -62.74 -15.75
N ASN A 2 -26.11 -62.18 -14.62
CA ASN A 2 -26.63 -60.80 -14.54
C ASN A 2 -25.94 -59.93 -13.46
N GLN A 3 -24.62 -60.03 -13.32
CA GLN A 3 -23.84 -59.08 -12.49
C GLN A 3 -22.55 -58.58 -13.15
N LEU A 4 -22.21 -59.04 -14.35
CA LEU A 4 -21.00 -58.61 -15.07
C LEU A 4 -21.24 -57.46 -16.07
N GLN A 5 -22.50 -57.16 -16.43
CA GLN A 5 -22.83 -56.04 -17.35
C GLN A 5 -23.02 -54.69 -16.64
N SER A 6 -23.30 -54.68 -15.33
CA SER A 6 -23.51 -53.45 -14.56
C SER A 6 -22.20 -52.73 -14.20
N VAL A 7 -21.08 -53.46 -14.17
CA VAL A 7 -19.77 -52.89 -13.80
C VAL A 7 -19.08 -52.22 -15.00
N ILE A 8 -19.31 -52.72 -16.23
CA ILE A 8 -18.67 -52.18 -17.44
C ILE A 8 -19.32 -50.85 -17.89
N LEU A 9 -20.61 -50.63 -17.62
CA LEU A 9 -21.26 -49.34 -17.91
C LEU A 9 -20.88 -48.22 -16.91
N ALA A 10 -20.59 -48.58 -15.65
CA ALA A 10 -20.16 -47.63 -14.62
C ALA A 10 -18.70 -47.18 -14.81
N THR A 11 -17.84 -48.02 -15.40
CA THR A 11 -16.43 -47.65 -15.66
C THR A 11 -16.30 -46.75 -16.91
N ALA A 12 -17.21 -46.84 -17.88
CA ALA A 12 -17.21 -45.98 -19.07
C ALA A 12 -17.71 -44.55 -18.79
N LEU A 13 -18.64 -44.34 -17.84
CA LEU A 13 -19.06 -42.98 -17.44
C LEU A 13 -18.03 -42.25 -16.55
N LEU A 14 -17.20 -42.99 -15.80
CA LEU A 14 -16.14 -42.42 -14.97
C LEU A 14 -14.85 -42.11 -15.74
N LEU A 15 -14.57 -42.80 -16.84
CA LEU A 15 -13.46 -42.45 -17.74
C LEU A 15 -13.81 -41.31 -18.72
N GLY A 16 -15.09 -41.07 -18.99
CA GLY A 16 -15.57 -39.90 -19.73
C GLY A 16 -15.63 -38.60 -18.92
N THR A 17 -15.51 -38.67 -17.60
CA THR A 17 -15.51 -37.50 -16.70
C THR A 17 -14.13 -37.16 -16.13
N VAL A 18 -13.16 -38.07 -16.21
CA VAL A 18 -11.78 -37.79 -15.76
C VAL A 18 -10.90 -37.19 -16.87
N VAL A 19 -11.30 -37.28 -18.14
CA VAL A 19 -10.60 -36.58 -19.25
C VAL A 19 -11.11 -35.15 -19.48
N THR A 20 -12.21 -34.73 -18.83
CA THR A 20 -12.70 -33.34 -18.90
C THR A 20 -12.37 -32.49 -17.67
N VAL A 21 -11.86 -33.07 -16.58
CA VAL A 21 -11.47 -32.31 -15.38
C VAL A 21 -9.99 -31.90 -15.38
N GLN A 22 -9.12 -32.55 -16.18
CA GLN A 22 -7.72 -32.13 -16.36
C GLN A 22 -7.51 -31.14 -17.52
N ALA A 23 -8.58 -30.62 -18.12
CA ALA A 23 -8.54 -29.51 -19.08
C ALA A 23 -9.00 -28.17 -18.49
N GLN A 24 -9.38 -28.12 -17.19
CA GLN A 24 -9.86 -26.88 -16.55
C GLN A 24 -8.78 -26.06 -15.82
N ASP A 25 -7.53 -26.52 -15.75
CA ASP A 25 -6.41 -25.74 -15.20
C ASP A 25 -5.65 -24.90 -16.24
N LYS A 26 -6.25 -24.71 -17.42
CA LYS A 26 -5.90 -23.65 -18.38
C LYS A 26 -7.17 -23.11 -19.05
N ALA A 27 -8.14 -22.67 -18.24
CA ALA A 27 -9.10 -21.70 -18.75
C ALA A 27 -8.35 -20.37 -18.93
N SER A 28 -7.94 -20.07 -20.15
CA SER A 28 -7.99 -18.70 -20.64
C SER A 28 -9.39 -18.17 -20.29
N LEU A 29 -9.50 -17.35 -19.26
CA LEU A 29 -10.75 -16.68 -18.91
C LEU A 29 -11.13 -15.84 -20.13
N GLU A 30 -12.15 -16.29 -20.85
CA GLU A 30 -12.69 -15.57 -22.01
C GLU A 30 -13.23 -14.21 -21.53
N SER A 31 -12.95 -13.15 -22.29
CA SER A 31 -13.54 -11.84 -22.07
C SER A 31 -15.08 -11.94 -22.08
N PRO A 32 -15.81 -11.18 -21.24
CA PRO A 32 -17.27 -11.09 -21.36
C PRO A 32 -17.71 -10.44 -22.69
N LEU A 33 -16.78 -9.82 -23.42
CA LEU A 33 -17.02 -9.25 -24.73
C LEU A 33 -16.94 -10.35 -25.81
N THR A 34 -17.82 -10.27 -26.81
CA THR A 34 -17.65 -11.08 -28.03
C THR A 34 -16.32 -10.71 -28.72
N PRO A 35 -15.71 -11.61 -29.52
CA PRO A 35 -14.46 -11.29 -30.21
C PRO A 35 -14.52 -10.03 -31.08
N GLU A 36 -15.70 -9.66 -31.58
CA GLU A 36 -15.92 -8.43 -32.34
C GLU A 36 -15.89 -7.20 -31.43
N LYS A 37 -16.68 -7.22 -30.35
CA LYS A 37 -16.68 -6.16 -29.32
C LYS A 37 -15.29 -5.99 -28.70
N GLN A 38 -14.55 -7.07 -28.50
CA GLN A 38 -13.18 -7.02 -27.97
C GLN A 38 -12.22 -6.33 -28.95
N ARG A 39 -12.29 -6.61 -30.25
CA ARG A 39 -11.46 -5.90 -31.25
C ARG A 39 -11.77 -4.41 -31.30
N GLU A 40 -13.04 -4.04 -31.24
CA GLU A 40 -13.46 -2.64 -31.17
C GLU A 40 -12.97 -1.98 -29.89
N TRP A 41 -13.10 -2.67 -28.75
CA TRP A 41 -12.59 -2.22 -27.46
C TRP A 41 -11.08 -1.97 -27.47
N CYS A 42 -10.28 -2.89 -28.02
CA CYS A 42 -8.83 -2.68 -28.17
C CYS A 42 -8.50 -1.44 -29.00
N LYS A 43 -9.31 -1.15 -30.03
CA LYS A 43 -9.13 0.07 -30.83
C LYS A 43 -9.48 1.33 -30.04
N ILE A 44 -10.60 1.32 -29.29
CA ILE A 44 -11.02 2.41 -28.41
C ILE A 44 -9.92 2.75 -27.39
N LEU A 45 -9.31 1.73 -26.78
CA LEU A 45 -8.19 1.87 -25.85
C LEU A 45 -6.94 2.45 -26.52
N ALA A 46 -6.54 1.90 -27.68
CA ALA A 46 -5.37 2.38 -28.41
C ALA A 46 -5.49 3.84 -28.87
N ASP A 47 -6.71 4.27 -29.21
CA ASP A 47 -7.03 5.64 -29.62
C ASP A 47 -7.19 6.60 -28.42
N TYR A 48 -7.22 6.09 -27.18
CA TYR A 48 -7.57 6.83 -25.96
C TYR A 48 -8.89 7.61 -26.10
N ASN A 49 -9.90 6.98 -26.71
CA ASN A 49 -11.18 7.64 -26.96
C ASN A 49 -12.04 7.70 -25.68
N TYR A 50 -11.85 8.74 -24.87
CA TYR A 50 -12.48 8.88 -23.55
C TYR A 50 -14.01 8.79 -23.56
N THR A 51 -14.67 9.28 -24.61
CA THR A 51 -16.14 9.20 -24.69
C THR A 51 -16.62 7.78 -24.95
N GLU A 52 -15.96 7.04 -25.83
CA GLU A 52 -16.30 5.64 -26.08
C GLU A 52 -15.88 4.74 -24.91
N ILE A 53 -14.80 5.08 -24.18
CA ILE A 53 -14.41 4.41 -22.93
C ILE A 53 -15.51 4.54 -21.87
N ALA A 54 -15.96 5.77 -21.60
CA ALA A 54 -17.02 6.01 -20.63
C ALA A 54 -18.34 5.36 -21.06
N ARG A 55 -18.65 5.38 -22.37
CA ARG A 55 -19.82 4.69 -22.93
C ARG A 55 -19.75 3.18 -22.69
N ALA A 56 -18.64 2.55 -23.04
CA ALA A 56 -18.46 1.11 -22.88
C ALA A 56 -18.58 0.67 -21.42
N TYR A 57 -18.08 1.47 -20.47
CA TYR A 57 -18.29 1.25 -19.04
C TYR A 57 -19.77 1.33 -18.64
N ALA A 58 -20.48 2.40 -19.04
CA ALA A 58 -21.89 2.58 -18.73
C ALA A 58 -22.77 1.48 -19.35
N ASP A 59 -22.55 1.14 -20.62
CA ASP A 59 -23.24 0.06 -21.32
C ASP A 59 -23.03 -1.28 -20.61
N PHE A 60 -21.79 -1.57 -20.20
CA PHE A 60 -21.48 -2.79 -19.45
C PHE A 60 -22.22 -2.83 -18.10
N MET A 61 -22.26 -1.72 -17.36
CA MET A 61 -23.01 -1.65 -16.10
C MET A 61 -24.52 -1.81 -16.31
N ILE A 62 -25.08 -1.24 -17.39
CA ILE A 62 -26.49 -1.39 -17.74
C ILE A 62 -26.82 -2.85 -18.09
N GLU A 63 -25.97 -3.52 -18.87
CA GLU A 63 -26.16 -4.88 -19.36
C GLU A 63 -25.92 -5.95 -18.28
N HIS A 64 -24.83 -5.82 -17.50
CA HIS A 64 -24.33 -6.87 -16.60
C HIS A 64 -24.30 -6.47 -15.13
N GLY A 65 -24.32 -5.17 -14.83
CA GLY A 65 -24.17 -4.66 -13.46
C GLY A 65 -25.48 -4.58 -12.66
N ARG A 66 -26.59 -5.15 -13.13
CA ARG A 66 -27.91 -5.04 -12.47
C ARG A 66 -28.10 -6.07 -11.36
N ASP A 67 -28.92 -5.70 -10.39
CA ASP A 67 -29.46 -6.63 -9.41
C ASP A 67 -30.45 -7.61 -10.05
N VAL A 68 -29.95 -8.83 -10.26
CA VAL A 68 -30.71 -10.00 -10.71
C VAL A 68 -30.63 -11.16 -9.70
N TYR A 69 -30.15 -10.90 -8.48
CA TYR A 69 -29.70 -11.93 -7.54
C TYR A 69 -30.74 -12.29 -6.47
N GLY A 70 -31.70 -11.41 -6.26
CA GLY A 70 -32.90 -11.66 -5.47
C GLY A 70 -34.14 -11.33 -6.28
N LYS A 71 -34.99 -10.45 -5.74
CA LYS A 71 -36.07 -9.85 -6.52
C LYS A 71 -35.44 -8.83 -7.47
N PRO A 72 -35.56 -8.99 -8.80
CA PRO A 72 -34.90 -8.08 -9.73
C PRO A 72 -35.27 -6.62 -9.48
N SER A 73 -34.26 -5.75 -9.44
CA SER A 73 -34.39 -4.32 -9.23
C SER A 73 -33.51 -3.56 -10.24
N PRO A 74 -33.75 -2.27 -10.49
CA PRO A 74 -32.86 -1.48 -11.35
C PRO A 74 -31.54 -1.14 -10.65
N LEU A 75 -31.31 -1.52 -9.39
CA LEU A 75 -30.08 -1.19 -8.69
C LEU A 75 -28.86 -1.77 -9.40
N PHE A 76 -27.74 -1.05 -9.30
CA PHE A 76 -26.45 -1.54 -9.74
C PHE A 76 -25.71 -2.23 -8.60
N VAL A 77 -25.05 -3.34 -8.87
CA VAL A 77 -24.11 -3.96 -7.93
C VAL A 77 -22.79 -3.17 -7.87
N THR A 78 -22.22 -3.05 -6.69
CA THR A 78 -21.00 -2.25 -6.44
C THR A 78 -19.71 -3.00 -6.73
N GLY A 79 -19.76 -4.28 -7.11
CA GLY A 79 -18.58 -5.10 -7.31
C GLY A 79 -18.85 -6.28 -8.24
N ILE A 80 -18.02 -6.42 -9.28
CA ILE A 80 -18.21 -7.33 -10.40
C ILE A 80 -16.87 -8.01 -10.75
N VAL A 81 -16.93 -9.29 -11.07
CA VAL A 81 -15.80 -10.02 -11.65
C VAL A 81 -15.66 -9.63 -13.12
N ARG A 82 -14.62 -8.84 -13.44
CA ARG A 82 -14.36 -8.23 -14.76
C ARG A 82 -14.43 -9.22 -15.92
N HIS A 83 -13.95 -10.46 -15.72
CA HIS A 83 -13.92 -11.52 -16.73
C HIS A 83 -15.27 -12.18 -17.00
N THR A 84 -16.25 -12.04 -16.11
CA THR A 84 -17.52 -12.78 -16.23
C THR A 84 -18.76 -11.89 -16.22
N GLY A 85 -18.63 -10.62 -15.83
CA GLY A 85 -19.77 -9.72 -15.63
C GLY A 85 -20.63 -10.07 -14.40
N ASN A 86 -20.32 -11.13 -13.65
CA ASN A 86 -21.10 -11.52 -12.49
C ASN A 86 -20.75 -10.68 -11.26
N MET A 87 -21.76 -10.39 -10.43
CA MET A 87 -21.60 -9.84 -9.09
C MET A 87 -20.55 -10.65 -8.33
N SER A 88 -19.61 -9.91 -7.80
CA SER A 88 -18.57 -10.44 -6.96
C SER A 88 -19.22 -10.93 -5.63
N SER A 89 -18.88 -12.13 -5.12
CA SER A 89 -19.28 -12.60 -3.78
C SER A 89 -18.12 -13.25 -2.99
N PRO A 90 -18.10 -13.18 -1.64
CA PRO A 90 -17.07 -13.85 -0.83
C PRO A 90 -17.01 -15.37 -1.04
N PRO A 91 -15.85 -16.03 -0.82
CA PRO A 91 -14.60 -15.49 -0.28
C PRO A 91 -13.68 -14.96 -1.39
N PHE A 92 -13.45 -13.65 -1.43
CA PHE A 92 -12.38 -13.11 -2.25
C PHE A 92 -11.03 -13.44 -1.62
N PRO A 93 -9.93 -13.47 -2.40
CA PRO A 93 -8.70 -12.93 -1.87
C PRO A 93 -9.08 -11.55 -1.35
N HIS A 94 -9.09 -11.33 -0.03
CA HIS A 94 -9.14 -9.96 0.46
C HIS A 94 -8.06 -9.17 -0.31
N VAL A 95 -8.03 -7.85 -0.19
CA VAL A 95 -6.73 -7.19 -0.22
C VAL A 95 -5.96 -7.74 0.99
N LYS A 96 -5.51 -9.00 0.91
CA LYS A 96 -4.81 -9.80 1.92
C LYS A 96 -3.38 -9.32 1.82
N ARG A 97 -3.14 -8.09 2.25
CA ARG A 97 -1.81 -7.71 2.71
C ARG A 97 -1.61 -8.30 4.10
N LYS A 98 -1.67 -9.63 4.20
CA LYS A 98 -1.16 -10.36 5.36
C LYS A 98 0.17 -11.01 4.98
N PRO A 99 1.18 -10.95 5.85
CA PRO A 99 1.05 -10.69 7.28
C PRO A 99 1.15 -9.20 7.64
N PHE A 100 0.09 -8.65 8.24
CA PHE A 100 0.19 -7.41 9.00
C PHE A 100 1.06 -7.69 10.22
N MET A 101 2.27 -7.15 10.22
CA MET A 101 3.15 -7.15 11.38
C MET A 101 2.60 -6.15 12.42
N PRO A 102 2.68 -6.45 13.74
CA PRO A 102 2.31 -5.51 14.78
C PRO A 102 3.06 -4.17 14.61
N GLY A 103 2.31 -3.08 14.43
CA GLY A 103 2.85 -1.74 14.22
C GLY A 103 3.13 -1.39 12.76
N TYR A 104 2.10 -1.36 11.91
CA TYR A 104 2.13 -0.66 10.61
C TYR A 104 0.86 0.20 10.47
N GLU A 105 1.01 1.39 9.89
CA GLU A 105 -0.09 2.36 9.71
C GLU A 105 -0.94 2.04 8.47
N ARG A 106 -2.16 2.56 8.53
CA ARG A 106 -3.36 2.24 7.74
C ARG A 106 -3.26 2.73 6.29
N ASP A 107 -2.62 1.97 5.41
CA ASP A 107 -2.95 2.05 3.99
C ASP A 107 -3.95 0.93 3.67
N ARG A 108 -5.21 1.35 3.52
CA ARG A 108 -6.41 0.57 3.15
C ARG A 108 -6.42 -0.87 3.68
N GLU A 109 -6.55 -1.04 4.99
CA GLU A 109 -7.46 -2.09 5.47
C GLU A 109 -8.85 -1.66 4.97
N CYS A 110 -9.31 -2.09 3.78
CA CYS A 110 -10.74 -2.13 3.54
C CYS A 110 -11.28 -3.13 4.55
N ARG A 111 -11.70 -2.64 5.72
CA ARG A 111 -12.17 -3.49 6.79
C ARG A 111 -13.36 -4.27 6.24
N PRO A 112 -13.56 -5.53 6.67
CA PRO A 112 -14.75 -6.26 6.26
C PRO A 112 -16.06 -5.51 6.53
N SER A 113 -16.09 -4.61 7.52
CA SER A 113 -17.22 -3.72 7.86
C SER A 113 -17.41 -2.54 6.91
N ASP A 114 -16.39 -2.21 6.11
CA ASP A 114 -16.32 -1.04 5.25
C ASP A 114 -16.48 -1.46 3.78
N ARG A 115 -16.95 -2.69 3.52
CA ARG A 115 -17.18 -3.23 2.18
C ARG A 115 -18.59 -3.76 2.07
N ASN A 116 -19.21 -3.48 0.93
CA ASN A 116 -20.52 -3.99 0.57
C ASN A 116 -20.44 -5.20 -0.38
N TYR A 117 -19.26 -5.74 -0.73
CA TYR A 117 -19.07 -7.02 -1.46
C TYR A 117 -20.05 -7.26 -2.62
N GLY A 118 -20.16 -6.31 -3.56
CA GLY A 118 -21.05 -6.44 -4.70
C GLY A 118 -22.53 -6.25 -4.40
N GLN A 119 -22.91 -5.79 -3.21
CA GLN A 119 -24.27 -5.37 -2.91
C GLN A 119 -24.62 -4.05 -3.63
N ALA A 120 -25.76 -3.43 -3.31
CA ALA A 120 -26.14 -2.15 -3.90
C ALA A 120 -26.05 -1.00 -2.89
N ASP A 121 -25.46 0.11 -3.32
CA ASP A 121 -25.40 1.38 -2.59
C ASP A 121 -25.31 2.54 -3.60
N PRO A 122 -26.46 3.15 -3.97
CA PRO A 122 -26.48 4.28 -4.89
C PRO A 122 -25.70 5.51 -4.41
N LEU A 123 -25.51 5.69 -3.10
CA LEU A 123 -24.73 6.82 -2.56
C LEU A 123 -23.23 6.62 -2.85
N ASP A 124 -22.76 5.38 -2.75
CA ASP A 124 -21.40 5.01 -3.15
C ASP A 124 -21.22 5.02 -4.68
N GLN A 125 -22.30 4.84 -5.45
CA GLN A 125 -22.32 4.83 -6.93
C GLN A 125 -22.63 6.19 -7.58
N LEU A 126 -22.59 7.31 -6.85
CA LEU A 126 -22.91 8.62 -7.45
C LEU A 126 -22.07 8.94 -8.69
N ALA A 127 -20.80 8.53 -8.73
CA ALA A 127 -19.93 8.77 -9.89
C ALA A 127 -20.48 8.10 -11.16
N LEU A 128 -20.95 6.85 -11.07
CA LEU A 128 -21.59 6.15 -12.18
C LEU A 128 -22.90 6.85 -12.61
N LEU A 129 -23.74 7.25 -11.66
CA LEU A 129 -25.00 7.94 -11.97
C LEU A 129 -24.73 9.29 -12.65
N GLN A 130 -23.78 10.06 -12.13
CA GLN A 130 -23.34 11.33 -12.72
C GLN A 130 -22.72 11.13 -14.11
N LEU A 131 -21.96 10.04 -14.30
CA LEU A 131 -21.38 9.68 -15.60
C LEU A 131 -22.47 9.43 -16.64
N MET A 132 -23.54 8.73 -16.27
CA MET A 132 -24.67 8.46 -17.18
C MET A 132 -25.42 9.74 -17.59
N HIS A 133 -25.67 10.66 -16.66
CA HIS A 133 -26.20 11.99 -17.01
C HIS A 133 -25.22 12.77 -17.90
N ARG A 134 -23.93 12.69 -17.63
CA ARG A 134 -22.89 13.36 -18.42
C ARG A 134 -22.82 12.80 -19.85
N LEU A 135 -22.93 11.48 -20.01
CA LEU A 135 -22.98 10.82 -21.31
C LEU A 135 -24.20 11.29 -22.10
N THR A 136 -25.39 11.33 -21.49
CA THR A 136 -26.60 11.87 -22.13
C THR A 136 -26.37 13.26 -22.70
N LYS A 137 -25.77 14.16 -21.90
CA LYS A 137 -25.47 15.53 -22.34
C LYS A 137 -24.46 15.58 -23.51
N ILE A 138 -23.51 14.66 -23.55
CA ILE A 138 -22.45 14.63 -24.56
C ILE A 138 -22.90 13.94 -25.86
N THR A 139 -23.67 12.87 -25.77
CA THR A 139 -24.07 12.03 -26.91
C THR A 139 -25.46 12.38 -27.45
N GLY A 140 -26.31 13.01 -26.64
CA GLY A 140 -27.73 13.21 -26.93
C GLY A 140 -28.59 11.96 -26.72
N ASP A 141 -28.01 10.85 -26.24
CA ASP A 141 -28.73 9.61 -25.96
C ASP A 141 -29.33 9.65 -24.54
N GLU A 142 -30.65 9.83 -24.46
CA GLU A 142 -31.38 9.95 -23.20
C GLU A 142 -31.40 8.66 -22.37
N HIS A 143 -31.10 7.50 -22.97
CA HIS A 143 -31.16 6.21 -22.28
C HIS A 143 -30.28 6.17 -21.02
N TYR A 144 -29.10 6.80 -21.06
CA TYR A 144 -28.17 6.80 -19.92
C TYR A 144 -28.78 7.52 -18.70
N ALA A 145 -29.27 8.75 -18.87
CA ALA A 145 -29.92 9.50 -17.79
C ALA A 145 -31.16 8.77 -17.27
N GLN A 146 -31.97 8.20 -18.18
CA GLN A 146 -33.15 7.41 -17.79
C GLN A 146 -32.79 6.21 -16.90
N GLU A 147 -31.70 5.50 -17.19
CA GLU A 147 -31.26 4.37 -16.37
C GLU A 147 -30.65 4.79 -15.02
N ALA A 148 -30.02 5.96 -14.95
CA ALA A 148 -29.57 6.55 -13.68
C ALA A 148 -30.74 6.98 -12.80
N ASP A 149 -31.70 7.73 -13.37
CA ASP A 149 -32.90 8.21 -12.68
C ASP A 149 -33.76 7.05 -12.19
N LYS A 150 -33.90 6.00 -13.00
CA LYS A 150 -34.62 4.78 -12.64
C LYS A 150 -34.01 4.09 -11.42
N THR A 151 -32.68 4.00 -11.33
CA THR A 151 -31.97 3.45 -10.17
C THR A 151 -32.22 4.31 -8.93
N ALA A 152 -32.03 5.62 -9.05
CA ALA A 152 -32.19 6.58 -7.97
C ALA A 152 -33.63 6.64 -7.44
N ALA A 153 -34.62 6.74 -8.31
CA ALA A 153 -36.04 6.78 -7.95
C ALA A 153 -36.48 5.48 -7.28
N TRP A 154 -36.07 4.32 -7.82
CA TRP A 154 -36.42 3.02 -7.22
C TRP A 154 -35.85 2.88 -5.81
N TRP A 155 -34.61 3.29 -5.59
CA TRP A 155 -33.99 3.26 -4.26
C TRP A 155 -34.84 4.03 -3.24
N MET A 156 -35.18 5.29 -3.55
CA MET A 156 -35.95 6.14 -2.65
C MET A 156 -37.34 5.56 -2.34
N GLU A 157 -37.97 4.94 -3.32
CA GLU A 157 -39.31 4.36 -3.18
C GLU A 157 -39.30 3.05 -2.36
N ASN A 158 -38.25 2.22 -2.47
CA ASN A 158 -38.31 0.82 -2.03
C ASN A 158 -37.41 0.45 -0.85
N THR A 159 -36.36 1.23 -0.53
CA THR A 159 -35.36 0.80 0.47
C THR A 159 -35.42 1.59 1.78
N GLN A 160 -36.32 2.58 1.89
CA GLN A 160 -36.45 3.40 3.09
C GLN A 160 -36.96 2.59 4.28
N THR A 161 -36.27 2.69 5.43
CA THR A 161 -36.61 1.93 6.62
C THR A 161 -37.80 2.53 7.37
N GLY A 162 -38.31 1.81 8.38
CA GLY A 162 -39.42 2.27 9.21
C GLY A 162 -39.14 3.57 9.96
N ILE A 163 -37.87 3.91 10.19
CA ILE A 163 -37.43 5.15 10.85
C ILE A 163 -37.02 6.25 9.87
N GLY A 164 -37.26 6.06 8.57
CA GLY A 164 -36.99 7.06 7.52
C GLY A 164 -35.56 7.09 6.99
N LEU A 165 -34.61 6.39 7.62
CA LEU A 165 -33.24 6.27 7.12
C LEU A 165 -33.12 5.25 5.98
N TYR A 166 -32.04 5.31 5.22
CA TYR A 166 -31.71 4.35 4.16
C TYR A 166 -30.50 3.50 4.56
N PRO A 167 -30.44 2.23 4.15
CA PRO A 167 -29.28 1.36 4.35
C PRO A 167 -28.20 1.64 3.29
N TRP A 168 -27.67 2.86 3.28
CA TRP A 168 -26.52 3.28 2.45
C TRP A 168 -25.39 3.91 3.29
N GLY A 169 -24.25 4.14 2.66
CA GLY A 169 -23.09 4.78 3.26
C GLY A 169 -22.03 3.80 3.74
N THR A 170 -21.02 4.31 4.44
CA THR A 170 -19.73 3.64 4.71
C THR A 170 -19.82 2.21 5.28
N HIS A 171 -20.86 1.92 6.06
CA HIS A 171 -20.95 0.69 6.86
C HIS A 171 -22.25 -0.10 6.68
N THR A 172 -23.07 0.25 5.68
CA THR A 172 -24.30 -0.47 5.37
C THR A 172 -24.62 -0.40 3.89
N TYR A 173 -25.51 -1.26 3.42
CA TYR A 173 -25.83 -1.45 2.00
C TYR A 173 -27.14 -2.22 1.87
N TRP A 174 -27.70 -2.24 0.65
CA TRP A 174 -28.81 -3.10 0.30
C TRP A 174 -28.31 -4.47 -0.16
N ASN A 175 -28.61 -5.52 0.60
CA ASN A 175 -28.29 -6.88 0.21
C ASN A 175 -29.24 -7.34 -0.89
N VAL A 176 -28.74 -7.38 -2.12
CA VAL A 176 -29.52 -7.67 -3.33
C VAL A 176 -30.11 -9.08 -3.33
N ALA A 177 -29.40 -10.06 -2.77
CA ALA A 177 -29.89 -11.43 -2.67
C ALA A 177 -31.01 -11.61 -1.62
N LYS A 178 -31.01 -10.77 -0.58
CA LYS A 178 -32.00 -10.83 0.52
C LYS A 178 -33.12 -9.81 0.37
N ASP A 179 -33.05 -8.92 -0.62
CA ASP A 179 -33.99 -7.81 -0.83
C ASP A 179 -34.18 -7.00 0.47
N GLY A 180 -33.06 -6.62 1.10
CA GLY A 180 -33.09 -5.92 2.39
C GLY A 180 -31.75 -5.35 2.82
N GLY A 181 -31.79 -4.30 3.62
CA GLY A 181 -30.61 -3.63 4.16
C GLY A 181 -30.71 -3.32 5.65
N GLY A 182 -29.58 -2.96 6.24
CA GLY A 182 -29.52 -2.58 7.64
C GLY A 182 -28.12 -2.65 8.22
N GLY A 183 -27.79 -1.75 9.14
CA GLY A 183 -26.50 -1.79 9.81
C GLY A 183 -26.11 -0.47 10.45
N THR A 184 -24.80 -0.30 10.58
CA THR A 184 -24.22 0.96 11.01
C THR A 184 -24.35 1.96 9.86
N PHE A 185 -25.05 3.05 10.13
CA PHE A 185 -25.26 4.15 9.21
C PHE A 185 -24.17 5.21 9.44
N GLU A 186 -23.46 5.56 8.38
CA GLU A 186 -22.51 6.69 8.34
C GLU A 186 -22.74 7.46 7.05
N PHE A 187 -23.18 8.72 7.18
CA PHE A 187 -23.60 9.55 6.06
C PHE A 187 -22.63 10.70 5.83
N ASN A 188 -22.06 10.78 4.62
CA ASN A 188 -20.91 11.64 4.35
C ASN A 188 -21.13 12.66 3.22
N ARG A 189 -22.21 12.52 2.42
CA ARG A 189 -22.47 13.41 1.27
C ARG A 189 -23.96 13.65 1.03
N PRO A 190 -24.38 14.87 0.68
CA PRO A 190 -25.75 15.15 0.28
C PRO A 190 -26.16 14.30 -0.94
N TRP A 191 -27.43 13.90 -0.98
CA TRP A 191 -28.00 13.21 -2.13
C TRP A 191 -28.50 14.23 -3.16
N PRO A 192 -27.96 14.27 -4.40
CA PRO A 192 -28.25 15.36 -5.34
C PRO A 192 -29.57 15.19 -6.10
N TYR A 193 -30.19 13.99 -6.09
CA TYR A 193 -31.39 13.71 -6.90
C TYR A 193 -32.68 13.88 -6.08
N TRP A 194 -32.89 15.08 -5.52
CA TRP A 194 -34.03 15.36 -4.65
C TRP A 194 -35.38 15.24 -5.36
N GLU A 195 -35.44 15.78 -6.58
CA GLU A 195 -36.66 15.86 -7.40
C GLU A 195 -37.27 14.51 -7.79
N LEU A 196 -36.51 13.40 -7.67
CA LEU A 196 -36.99 12.08 -8.05
C LEU A 196 -37.97 11.48 -7.03
N ASN A 197 -37.85 11.83 -5.74
CA ASN A 197 -38.82 11.42 -4.72
C ASN A 197 -38.81 12.36 -3.48
N PRO A 198 -39.34 13.59 -3.62
CA PRO A 198 -39.34 14.57 -2.53
C PRO A 198 -40.00 14.07 -1.23
N PRO A 199 -41.16 13.36 -1.24
CA PRO A 199 -41.78 12.87 -0.02
C PRO A 199 -40.90 11.89 0.77
N ALA A 200 -40.24 10.96 0.08
CA ALA A 200 -39.34 10.00 0.73
C ALA A 200 -38.13 10.73 1.34
N LEU A 201 -37.59 11.72 0.64
CA LEU A 201 -36.45 12.50 1.13
C LEU A 201 -36.82 13.46 2.27
N GLN A 202 -38.04 13.98 2.32
CA GLN A 202 -38.56 14.71 3.48
C GLN A 202 -38.55 13.85 4.75
N LYS A 203 -39.02 12.60 4.62
CA LYS A 203 -39.02 11.61 5.71
C LYS A 203 -37.59 11.23 6.10
N TYR A 204 -36.67 11.14 5.15
CA TYR A 204 -35.25 10.91 5.42
C TYR A 204 -34.61 12.05 6.20
N ALA A 205 -34.86 13.30 5.80
CA ALA A 205 -34.36 14.49 6.48
C ALA A 205 -34.81 14.52 7.95
N MET A 206 -36.09 14.23 8.23
CA MET A 206 -36.58 14.13 9.61
C MET A 206 -35.99 12.93 10.34
N GLY A 207 -35.82 11.79 9.67
CA GLY A 207 -35.18 10.60 10.23
C GLY A 207 -33.74 10.86 10.70
N LEU A 208 -32.97 11.70 9.98
CA LEU A 208 -31.64 12.13 10.43
C LEU A 208 -31.72 12.89 11.76
N TRP A 209 -32.70 13.79 11.90
CA TRP A 209 -32.89 14.54 13.15
C TRP A 209 -33.32 13.64 14.30
N ASP A 210 -34.24 12.70 14.06
CA ASP A 210 -34.84 11.85 15.08
C ASP A 210 -33.95 10.68 15.54
N HIS A 211 -33.08 10.18 14.65
CA HIS A 211 -32.38 8.92 14.86
C HIS A 211 -30.87 9.00 14.73
N TYR A 212 -30.31 10.12 14.24
CA TYR A 212 -28.86 10.30 14.15
C TYR A 212 -28.30 11.23 15.24
N VAL A 213 -29.08 12.24 15.65
CA VAL A 213 -28.71 13.17 16.72
C VAL A 213 -29.10 12.59 18.09
N ALA A 214 -28.11 12.38 18.96
CA ALA A 214 -28.34 11.76 20.26
C ALA A 214 -28.95 12.70 21.30
N ASP A 215 -28.59 13.99 21.24
CA ASP A 215 -29.14 15.01 22.12
C ASP A 215 -29.51 16.24 21.32
N LYS A 216 -30.81 16.42 21.10
CA LYS A 216 -31.40 17.55 20.36
C LYS A 216 -31.31 18.89 21.09
N LYS A 217 -30.90 18.91 22.36
CA LYS A 217 -30.67 20.16 23.12
C LYS A 217 -29.24 20.65 22.92
N THR A 218 -28.28 19.73 22.91
CA THR A 218 -26.85 20.09 22.81
C THR A 218 -26.30 19.95 21.39
N GLY A 219 -27.00 19.24 20.51
CA GLY A 219 -26.50 18.86 19.18
C GLY A 219 -25.44 17.76 19.25
N ASN A 220 -25.31 17.06 20.36
CA ASN A 220 -24.37 15.95 20.48
C ASN A 220 -24.83 14.78 19.61
N PHE A 221 -23.93 14.30 18.74
CA PHE A 221 -24.17 13.17 17.87
C PHE A 221 -22.88 12.35 17.66
N ASN A 222 -23.03 11.21 17.01
CA ASN A 222 -21.94 10.36 16.57
C ASN A 222 -22.04 10.20 15.07
N ARG A 223 -20.91 10.20 14.36
CA ARG A 223 -20.84 9.84 12.94
C ARG A 223 -21.48 8.48 12.63
N HIS A 224 -21.72 7.63 13.62
CA HIS A 224 -22.40 6.35 13.50
C HIS A 224 -23.78 6.34 14.17
N ALA A 225 -24.79 5.89 13.44
CA ALA A 225 -26.11 5.51 13.95
C ALA A 225 -26.53 4.13 13.42
N ASN A 226 -27.76 3.70 13.72
CA ASN A 226 -28.36 2.52 13.13
C ASN A 226 -29.39 2.93 12.08
N SER A 227 -29.36 2.31 10.90
CA SER A 227 -30.28 2.65 9.81
C SER A 227 -31.72 2.17 10.02
N ASN A 228 -31.98 1.22 10.93
CA ASN A 228 -33.26 0.52 11.04
C ASN A 228 -33.97 0.74 12.37
N GLN A 229 -33.29 1.28 13.38
CA GLN A 229 -33.86 1.52 14.71
C GLN A 229 -33.24 2.75 15.38
N HIS A 230 -33.99 3.38 16.27
CA HIS A 230 -33.46 4.46 17.10
C HIS A 230 -32.36 3.93 18.04
N GLY A 231 -31.19 4.56 18.01
CA GLY A 231 -30.08 4.28 18.92
C GLY A 231 -28.85 5.16 18.68
N PRO A 232 -29.00 6.49 18.47
CA PRO A 232 -27.85 7.37 18.29
C PRO A 232 -26.98 7.43 19.56
N SER A 233 -25.69 7.74 19.37
CA SER A 233 -24.74 8.00 20.45
C SER A 233 -24.06 9.35 20.26
N GLY A 234 -23.23 9.78 21.20
CA GLY A 234 -22.58 11.10 21.17
C GLY A 234 -21.05 11.07 21.10
N GLY A 235 -20.44 12.24 21.00
CA GLY A 235 -19.01 12.50 21.15
C GLY A 235 -18.18 12.42 19.86
N MET A 236 -18.82 12.19 18.71
CA MET A 236 -18.18 12.10 17.38
C MET A 236 -18.87 13.03 16.38
N GLU A 237 -19.08 14.28 16.80
CA GLU A 237 -19.76 15.37 16.07
C GLU A 237 -18.93 15.91 14.90
N PHE A 238 -18.38 15.03 14.07
CA PHE A 238 -17.44 15.43 13.04
C PHE A 238 -18.07 16.39 12.00
N PRO A 239 -17.28 17.32 11.44
CA PRO A 239 -17.74 18.26 10.44
C PRO A 239 -18.34 17.61 9.18
N TRP A 240 -17.75 16.52 8.68
CA TRP A 240 -18.20 15.91 7.43
C TRP A 240 -19.61 15.29 7.49
N PRO A 241 -20.00 14.46 8.49
CA PRO A 241 -21.38 13.98 8.56
C PRO A 241 -22.35 15.10 8.95
N GLY A 242 -21.92 16.03 9.82
CA GLY A 242 -22.79 17.13 10.25
C GLY A 242 -23.13 18.11 9.12
N SER A 243 -22.17 18.42 8.24
CA SER A 243 -22.43 19.29 7.08
C SER A 243 -23.31 18.60 6.05
N ALA A 244 -23.15 17.29 5.83
CA ALA A 244 -24.07 16.53 4.98
C ALA A 244 -25.51 16.49 5.54
N MET A 245 -25.68 16.35 6.87
CA MET A 245 -26.98 16.47 7.52
C MET A 245 -27.59 17.87 7.32
N ILE A 246 -26.80 18.93 7.55
CA ILE A 246 -27.26 20.31 7.36
C ILE A 246 -27.72 20.55 5.92
N ALA A 247 -26.94 20.14 4.92
CA ALA A 247 -27.34 20.27 3.52
C ALA A 247 -28.66 19.55 3.23
N THR A 248 -28.84 18.33 3.74
CA THR A 248 -30.11 17.59 3.62
C THR A 248 -31.28 18.34 4.27
N TRP A 249 -31.08 18.96 5.43
CA TRP A 249 -32.11 19.76 6.10
C TRP A 249 -32.42 21.08 5.40
N VAL A 250 -31.43 21.70 4.75
CA VAL A 250 -31.66 22.90 3.92
C VAL A 250 -32.52 22.56 2.73
N GLU A 251 -32.20 21.50 1.98
CA GLU A 251 -33.02 21.02 0.86
C GLU A 251 -34.45 20.71 1.32
N ALA A 252 -34.60 19.98 2.43
CA ALA A 252 -35.91 19.65 3.00
C ALA A 252 -36.72 20.89 3.41
N TYR A 253 -36.06 21.90 3.98
CA TYR A 253 -36.70 23.16 4.37
C TYR A 253 -37.12 23.99 3.16
N LEU A 254 -36.29 24.06 2.11
CA LEU A 254 -36.63 24.78 0.88
C LEU A 254 -37.80 24.13 0.14
N ALA A 255 -37.83 22.79 0.11
CA ALA A 255 -38.90 22.02 -0.53
C ALA A 255 -40.22 22.09 0.26
N ASN A 256 -40.16 21.93 1.59
CA ASN A 256 -41.33 21.99 2.47
C ASN A 256 -40.95 22.57 3.85
N PRO A 257 -41.16 23.89 4.06
CA PRO A 257 -40.72 24.58 5.26
C PRO A 257 -41.29 23.99 6.56
N ASP A 258 -40.40 23.56 7.45
CA ASP A 258 -40.70 23.14 8.83
C ASP A 258 -39.65 23.78 9.77
N PRO A 259 -40.08 24.52 10.81
CA PRO A 259 -39.16 25.12 11.79
C PRO A 259 -38.22 24.13 12.49
N GLU A 260 -38.56 22.84 12.54
CA GLU A 260 -37.65 21.83 13.11
C GLU A 260 -36.36 21.68 12.30
N TYR A 261 -36.35 21.92 10.99
CA TYR A 261 -35.11 21.90 10.20
C TYR A 261 -34.18 23.05 10.57
N VAL A 262 -34.73 24.26 10.68
CA VAL A 262 -33.99 25.45 11.14
C VAL A 262 -33.41 25.19 12.54
N ARG A 263 -34.22 24.62 13.44
CA ARG A 263 -33.78 24.24 14.78
C ARG A 263 -32.67 23.18 14.75
N ALA A 264 -32.78 22.16 13.91
CA ALA A 264 -31.76 21.11 13.78
C ALA A 264 -30.41 21.70 13.31
N ILE A 265 -30.46 22.52 12.26
CA ILE A 265 -29.28 23.21 11.72
C ILE A 265 -28.63 24.10 12.79
N ASP A 266 -29.42 24.98 13.42
CA ASP A 266 -28.93 25.89 14.46
C ASP A 266 -28.28 25.12 15.63
N THR A 267 -28.90 24.01 16.02
CA THR A 267 -28.39 23.16 17.11
C THR A 267 -27.02 22.57 16.78
N ILE A 268 -26.80 22.08 15.55
CA ILE A 268 -25.49 21.52 15.15
C ILE A 268 -24.43 22.62 15.02
N LEU A 269 -24.77 23.78 14.47
CA LEU A 269 -23.84 24.93 14.40
C LEU A 269 -23.43 25.40 15.80
N ASN A 270 -24.38 25.51 16.73
CA ASN A 270 -24.11 25.84 18.13
C ASN A 270 -23.25 24.77 18.81
N ARG A 271 -23.46 23.48 18.51
CA ARG A 271 -22.61 22.40 19.01
C ARG A 271 -21.16 22.59 18.58
N TRP A 272 -20.90 22.82 17.30
CA TRP A 272 -19.54 23.05 16.83
C TRP A 272 -18.92 24.28 17.45
N GLU A 273 -19.66 25.38 17.60
CA GLU A 273 -19.13 26.56 18.28
C GLU A 273 -18.77 26.27 19.75
N SER A 274 -19.53 25.42 20.45
CA SER A 274 -19.19 24.98 21.82
C SER A 274 -17.88 24.19 21.92
N LEU A 275 -17.37 23.64 20.82
CA LEU A 275 -16.10 22.90 20.75
C LEU A 275 -14.90 23.81 20.41
N ARG A 276 -15.14 25.10 20.13
CA ARG A 276 -14.10 26.08 19.83
C ARG A 276 -13.42 26.57 21.11
N ASP A 277 -12.10 26.70 21.07
CA ASP A 277 -11.34 27.25 22.20
C ASP A 277 -11.29 28.77 22.15
N THR A 278 -10.73 29.38 23.20
CA THR A 278 -10.57 30.84 23.32
C THR A 278 -9.65 31.45 22.26
N ASN A 279 -8.85 30.65 21.56
CA ASN A 279 -7.98 31.09 20.47
C ASN A 279 -8.65 30.95 19.09
N GLY A 280 -9.87 30.43 19.05
CA GLY A 280 -10.66 30.23 17.85
C GLY A 280 -10.43 28.89 17.16
N HIS A 281 -9.63 27.96 17.71
CA HIS A 281 -9.44 26.66 17.09
C HIS A 281 -10.61 25.73 17.43
N LEU A 282 -11.17 25.10 16.41
CA LEU A 282 -12.23 24.11 16.53
C LEU A 282 -11.63 22.71 16.80
N ALA A 283 -12.25 21.91 17.66
CA ALA A 283 -11.95 20.48 17.80
C ALA A 283 -12.67 19.64 16.74
N PRO A 284 -12.11 18.52 16.24
CA PRO A 284 -12.79 17.65 15.28
C PRO A 284 -14.11 17.12 15.82
N CYS A 285 -14.13 16.75 17.10
CA CYS A 285 -15.31 16.41 17.87
C CYS A 285 -14.96 16.42 19.37
N SER A 286 -15.94 16.12 20.22
CA SER A 286 -15.71 16.05 21.67
C SER A 286 -14.68 15.00 22.09
N SER A 287 -14.55 13.89 21.36
CA SER A 287 -13.59 12.83 21.67
C SER A 287 -12.14 13.13 21.27
N TYR A 288 -11.90 14.18 20.48
CA TYR A 288 -10.57 14.54 19.94
C TYR A 288 -10.24 16.01 20.25
N GLY A 289 -10.47 16.44 21.49
CA GLY A 289 -10.37 17.84 21.91
C GLY A 289 -8.98 18.47 21.77
N GLU A 290 -7.90 17.68 21.66
CA GLU A 290 -6.53 18.20 21.57
C GLU A 290 -6.07 18.59 20.15
N TRP A 291 -6.78 18.12 19.12
CA TRP A 291 -6.45 18.35 17.72
C TRP A 291 -7.35 19.39 17.08
N ALA A 292 -6.88 19.99 15.99
CA ALA A 292 -7.67 20.67 14.98
C ALA A 292 -7.48 19.91 13.67
N TRP A 293 -8.57 19.67 12.94
CA TRP A 293 -8.53 18.97 11.65
C TRP A 293 -9.11 19.86 10.56
N TYR A 294 -8.20 20.61 9.93
CA TYR A 294 -8.56 21.69 9.04
C TYR A 294 -9.20 21.20 7.73
N GLU A 295 -8.78 20.06 7.20
CA GLU A 295 -9.43 19.44 6.03
C GLU A 295 -10.92 19.18 6.28
N GLY A 296 -11.28 18.60 7.43
CA GLY A 296 -12.68 18.36 7.79
C GLY A 296 -13.48 19.66 7.93
N TYR A 297 -12.89 20.70 8.54
CA TYR A 297 -13.55 22.01 8.66
C TYR A 297 -13.75 22.69 7.32
N MET A 298 -12.77 22.61 6.44
CA MET A 298 -12.84 23.20 5.11
C MET A 298 -13.90 22.51 4.26
N TYR A 299 -13.98 21.17 4.34
CA TYR A 299 -15.06 20.40 3.70
C TYR A 299 -16.44 20.89 4.17
N ALA A 300 -16.65 20.98 5.48
CA ALA A 300 -17.90 21.48 6.03
C ALA A 300 -18.19 22.94 5.66
N ALA A 301 -17.18 23.81 5.71
CA ALA A 301 -17.32 25.22 5.36
C ALA A 301 -17.76 25.42 3.90
N ASN A 302 -17.24 24.63 2.96
CA ASN A 302 -17.65 24.70 1.56
C ASN A 302 -19.14 24.34 1.39
N ILE A 303 -19.60 23.26 2.04
CA ILE A 303 -21.01 22.85 2.01
C ILE A 303 -21.90 23.91 2.67
N LEU A 304 -21.47 24.45 3.82
CA LEU A 304 -22.25 25.44 4.56
C LEU A 304 -22.39 26.76 3.80
N ASP A 305 -21.39 27.19 3.05
CA ASP A 305 -21.50 28.39 2.22
C ASP A 305 -22.46 28.18 1.05
N ASP A 306 -22.43 27.01 0.39
CA ASP A 306 -23.41 26.65 -0.64
C ASP A 306 -24.85 26.63 -0.07
N CYS A 307 -25.00 26.05 1.12
CA CYS A 307 -26.26 26.05 1.85
C CYS A 307 -26.74 27.46 2.25
N ALA A 308 -25.80 28.31 2.67
CA ALA A 308 -26.10 29.68 3.07
C ALA A 308 -26.62 30.50 1.89
N GLU A 309 -26.03 30.34 0.70
CA GLU A 309 -26.46 31.02 -0.52
C GLU A 309 -27.93 30.72 -0.85
N VAL A 310 -28.35 29.46 -0.75
CA VAL A 310 -29.72 29.06 -1.14
C VAL A 310 -30.78 29.33 -0.06
N ILE A 311 -30.40 29.40 1.22
CA ILE A 311 -31.37 29.60 2.33
C ILE A 311 -31.50 31.06 2.78
N GLU A 312 -30.56 31.93 2.42
CA GLU A 312 -30.46 33.31 2.91
C GLU A 312 -31.73 34.13 2.77
N GLU A 313 -32.46 33.99 1.65
CA GLU A 313 -33.71 34.73 1.42
C GLU A 313 -34.77 34.45 2.50
N LYS A 314 -34.77 33.22 3.04
CA LYS A 314 -35.75 32.77 4.05
C LYS A 314 -35.20 32.88 5.48
N GLU A 315 -33.92 32.59 5.68
CA GLU A 315 -33.30 32.46 7.01
C GLU A 315 -31.94 33.18 7.06
N LEU A 316 -31.97 34.51 6.95
CA LEU A 316 -30.76 35.35 6.90
C LEU A 316 -29.80 35.10 8.08
N GLU A 317 -30.30 35.07 9.31
CA GLU A 317 -29.46 34.86 10.50
C GLU A 317 -28.79 33.48 10.50
N LEU A 318 -29.48 32.46 9.98
CA LEU A 318 -28.94 31.10 9.88
C LEU A 318 -27.85 31.03 8.81
N ALA A 319 -28.10 31.64 7.64
CA ALA A 319 -27.12 31.75 6.57
C ALA A 319 -25.85 32.50 7.03
N GLU A 320 -26.00 33.56 7.83
CA GLU A 320 -24.86 34.25 8.46
C GLU A 320 -24.07 33.33 9.41
N LYS A 321 -24.74 32.54 10.25
CA LYS A 321 -24.08 31.56 11.14
C LYS A 321 -23.31 30.50 10.37
N MET A 322 -23.88 30.01 9.26
CA MET A 322 -23.22 29.04 8.37
C MET A 322 -21.91 29.61 7.80
N ARG A 323 -21.95 30.83 7.27
CA ARG A 323 -20.76 31.52 6.74
C ARG A 323 -19.73 31.80 7.83
N GLU A 324 -20.20 32.18 9.02
CA GLU A 324 -19.33 32.48 10.16
C GLU A 324 -18.55 31.27 10.66
N TYR A 325 -19.10 30.05 10.55
CA TYR A 325 -18.35 28.81 10.81
C TYR A 325 -17.08 28.74 9.97
N GLY A 326 -17.21 28.95 8.65
CA GLY A 326 -16.09 28.92 7.71
C GLY A 326 -15.09 30.04 8.00
N ARG A 327 -15.58 31.28 8.13
CA ARG A 327 -14.74 32.47 8.40
C ARG A 327 -13.89 32.33 9.66
N LYS A 328 -14.46 31.82 10.77
CA LYS A 328 -13.72 31.59 12.01
C LYS A 328 -12.63 30.53 11.87
N ASN A 329 -12.94 29.42 11.19
CA ASN A 329 -11.97 28.35 10.95
C ASN A 329 -10.83 28.84 10.04
N ASP A 330 -11.15 29.61 9.01
CA ASP A 330 -10.17 30.21 8.11
C ASP A 330 -9.28 31.25 8.81
N ALA A 331 -9.86 32.11 9.66
CA ALA A 331 -9.11 33.07 10.46
C ALA A 331 -8.15 32.39 11.45
N ALA A 332 -8.54 31.26 12.02
CA ALA A 332 -7.68 30.46 12.89
C ALA A 332 -6.53 29.80 12.11
N TYR A 333 -6.82 29.21 10.94
CA TYR A 333 -5.82 28.57 10.09
C TYR A 333 -4.85 29.58 9.46
N LEU A 334 -5.31 30.78 9.10
CA LEU A 334 -4.48 31.83 8.52
C LEU A 334 -3.27 32.18 9.39
N LYS A 335 -3.43 32.17 10.72
CA LYS A 335 -2.36 32.45 11.68
C LYS A 335 -1.23 31.41 11.62
N LEU A 336 -1.50 30.23 11.08
CA LEU A 336 -0.58 29.09 11.02
C LEU A 336 -0.18 28.74 9.57
N ALA A 337 -0.88 29.27 8.57
CA ALA A 337 -0.80 28.86 7.18
C ALA A 337 0.63 28.87 6.60
N ASP A 338 1.46 29.85 6.96
CA ASP A 338 2.84 29.94 6.44
C ASP A 338 3.71 28.74 6.88
N ASN A 339 3.37 28.09 8.00
CA ASN A 339 4.03 26.87 8.48
C ASN A 339 3.35 25.59 7.95
N LEU A 340 2.06 25.64 7.61
CA LEU A 340 1.22 24.48 7.30
C LEU A 340 1.00 24.26 5.78
N LEU A 341 1.20 25.29 4.96
CA LEU A 341 1.02 25.28 3.50
C LEU A 341 2.35 25.43 2.74
N ASP A 342 3.46 25.04 3.36
CA ASP A 342 4.74 24.95 2.66
C ASP A 342 4.76 23.68 1.79
N ILE A 343 4.02 23.71 0.67
CA ILE A 343 3.75 22.54 -0.17
C ILE A 343 5.02 21.92 -0.72
N LYS A 344 6.02 22.72 -1.06
CA LYS A 344 7.28 22.23 -1.64
C LYS A 344 8.21 21.68 -0.56
N ARG A 345 8.31 22.32 0.62
CA ARG A 345 9.19 21.86 1.69
C ARG A 345 8.58 20.79 2.58
N VAL A 346 7.34 20.98 3.04
CA VAL A 346 6.66 20.18 4.09
C VAL A 346 5.46 19.37 3.56
N GLY A 347 4.79 19.88 2.53
CA GLY A 347 3.53 19.34 2.06
C GLY A 347 2.36 19.99 2.80
N PRO A 348 1.13 19.75 2.36
CA PRO A 348 -0.05 20.23 3.04
C PRO A 348 -0.21 19.53 4.38
N VAL A 349 -0.28 20.31 5.45
CA VAL A 349 -0.60 19.84 6.80
C VAL A 349 -2.10 19.94 7.02
N LYS A 350 -2.76 18.79 7.17
CA LYS A 350 -4.23 18.68 7.25
C LYS A 350 -4.79 18.80 8.67
N SER A 351 -3.95 18.55 9.68
CA SER A 351 -4.29 18.58 11.10
C SER A 351 -3.15 19.14 11.95
N TYR A 352 -3.46 19.78 13.08
CA TYR A 352 -2.46 20.36 13.98
C TYR A 352 -2.92 20.31 15.44
N LEU A 353 -1.98 20.44 16.38
CA LEU A 353 -2.27 20.53 17.81
C LEU A 353 -2.84 21.90 18.14
N ARG A 354 -4.02 21.96 18.75
CA ARG A 354 -4.68 23.24 19.11
C ARG A 354 -3.85 24.09 20.06
N ALA A 355 -3.15 23.44 20.99
CA ALA A 355 -2.37 24.11 22.02
C ALA A 355 -1.14 24.85 21.47
N THR A 356 -0.56 24.39 20.37
CA THR A 356 0.72 24.91 19.86
C THR A 356 0.67 25.42 18.43
N GLY A 357 -0.37 25.08 17.67
CA GLY A 357 -0.39 25.30 16.21
C GLY A 357 0.61 24.43 15.44
N GLY A 358 1.37 23.58 16.13
CA GLY A 358 2.35 22.68 15.54
C GLY A 358 1.73 21.34 15.14
N TYR A 359 2.43 20.60 14.30
CA TYR A 359 2.07 19.23 13.92
C TYR A 359 3.22 18.28 14.24
N ASN A 360 2.92 17.01 14.45
CA ASN A 360 3.96 16.00 14.55
C ASN A 360 4.36 15.61 13.12
N PRO A 361 5.60 15.89 12.68
CA PRO A 361 6.02 15.46 11.36
C PRO A 361 5.90 13.95 11.23
N ASP A 362 6.25 13.16 12.24
CA ASP A 362 6.28 11.69 12.16
C ASP A 362 4.88 11.01 12.03
N ARG A 363 3.80 11.79 11.94
CA ARG A 363 2.42 11.33 11.77
C ARG A 363 2.01 11.44 10.29
N LEU A 364 2.10 10.32 9.56
CA LEU A 364 1.69 10.21 8.15
C LEU A 364 0.16 10.31 7.95
N ASP A 365 -0.63 10.35 9.01
CA ASP A 365 -2.04 10.74 8.98
C ASP A 365 -2.28 12.25 9.02
N ILE A 366 -1.25 13.02 9.36
CA ILE A 366 -1.27 14.48 9.38
C ILE A 366 -0.60 15.06 8.14
N LEU A 367 0.50 14.43 7.70
CA LEU A 367 1.22 14.75 6.47
C LEU A 367 0.86 13.76 5.37
N GLY A 368 0.29 14.26 4.26
CA GLY A 368 0.07 13.46 3.06
C GLY A 368 1.31 13.31 2.17
N GLY A 369 1.13 12.75 0.98
CA GLY A 369 2.15 12.71 -0.10
C GLY A 369 1.47 12.73 -1.48
N PRO A 370 2.04 13.32 -2.56
CA PRO A 370 1.29 13.59 -3.79
C PRO A 370 0.59 12.40 -4.45
N TRP A 371 1.05 11.16 -4.29
CA TRP A 371 0.29 10.00 -4.80
C TRP A 371 -0.17 9.05 -3.70
N GLN A 372 -0.15 9.51 -2.44
CA GLN A 372 -0.62 8.73 -1.30
C GLN A 372 -2.15 8.68 -1.28
N ASP A 373 -2.71 7.47 -1.26
CA ASP A 373 -4.15 7.22 -1.15
C ASP A 373 -4.82 8.04 -0.02
N ARG A 374 -5.97 8.65 -0.33
CA ARG A 374 -6.78 9.57 0.52
C ARG A 374 -6.07 10.78 1.11
N LYS A 375 -4.76 10.90 0.93
CA LYS A 375 -3.90 11.95 1.49
C LYS A 375 -3.05 12.62 0.43
N HIS A 376 -3.42 12.46 -0.83
CA HIS A 376 -2.72 13.08 -1.93
C HIS A 376 -2.89 14.59 -1.91
N TYR A 377 -1.87 15.27 -2.44
CA TYR A 377 -1.83 16.72 -2.38
C TYR A 377 -2.90 17.33 -3.28
N ALA A 378 -3.21 16.70 -4.42
CA ALA A 378 -4.20 17.21 -5.35
C ALA A 378 -5.59 17.34 -4.73
N GLY A 379 -6.11 16.32 -4.04
CA GLY A 379 -7.42 16.42 -3.37
C GLY A 379 -7.48 17.56 -2.36
N PHE A 380 -6.42 17.76 -1.55
CA PHE A 380 -6.38 18.90 -0.62
C PHE A 380 -6.25 20.26 -1.33
N ALA A 381 -5.49 20.34 -2.42
CA ALA A 381 -5.38 21.55 -3.22
C ALA A 381 -6.73 21.90 -3.88
N LEU A 382 -7.49 20.92 -4.37
CA LEU A 382 -8.85 21.14 -4.88
C LEU A 382 -9.78 21.68 -3.80
N LEU A 383 -9.72 21.14 -2.57
CA LEU A 383 -10.49 21.70 -1.45
C LEU A 383 -10.09 23.15 -1.12
N LEU A 384 -8.80 23.47 -1.14
CA LEU A 384 -8.31 24.86 -0.96
C LEU A 384 -8.85 25.78 -2.07
N HIS A 385 -8.81 25.31 -3.32
CA HIS A 385 -9.35 26.05 -4.45
C HIS A 385 -10.85 26.30 -4.31
N ASP A 386 -11.63 25.29 -3.95
CA ASP A 386 -13.06 25.46 -3.71
C ASP A 386 -13.36 26.41 -2.55
N ARG A 387 -12.52 26.41 -1.51
CA ARG A 387 -12.61 27.38 -0.42
C ARG A 387 -12.36 28.81 -0.89
N THR A 388 -11.45 29.03 -1.84
CA THR A 388 -11.19 30.38 -2.38
C THR A 388 -12.37 30.99 -3.12
N LYS A 389 -13.25 30.16 -3.70
CA LYS A 389 -14.46 30.61 -4.40
C LYS A 389 -15.51 31.16 -3.44
N ARG A 390 -15.45 30.77 -2.16
CA ARG A 390 -16.45 31.03 -1.11
C ARG A 390 -15.94 31.92 0.03
N ASN A 391 -14.67 32.34 -0.03
CA ASN A 391 -14.04 33.16 1.00
C ASN A 391 -13.59 34.52 0.45
N ASP A 392 -14.01 35.61 1.11
CA ASP A 392 -13.72 36.99 0.69
C ASP A 392 -12.32 37.48 1.07
N SER A 393 -11.63 36.82 2.00
CA SER A 393 -10.30 37.22 2.48
C SER A 393 -9.25 37.10 1.38
N GLU A 394 -8.80 38.25 0.87
CA GLU A 394 -7.75 38.34 -0.15
C GLU A 394 -6.44 37.68 0.30
N ALA A 395 -6.05 37.88 1.57
CA ALA A 395 -4.83 37.31 2.14
C ALA A 395 -4.84 35.78 2.18
N LEU A 396 -6.00 35.17 2.45
CA LEU A 396 -6.17 33.72 2.42
C LEU A 396 -6.21 33.19 0.99
N ARG A 397 -7.00 33.81 0.11
CA ARG A 397 -7.09 33.45 -1.31
C ARG A 397 -5.71 33.42 -1.96
N LYS A 398 -4.88 34.45 -1.72
CA LYS A 398 -3.51 34.50 -2.24
C LYS A 398 -2.64 33.33 -1.76
N ARG A 399 -2.72 32.96 -0.47
CA ARG A 399 -1.98 31.81 0.08
C ARG A 399 -2.49 30.49 -0.48
N TYR A 400 -3.80 30.35 -0.65
CA TYR A 400 -4.42 29.11 -1.15
C TYR A 400 -4.15 28.93 -2.63
N TYR A 401 -4.30 29.96 -3.47
CA TYR A 401 -3.86 29.92 -4.86
C TYR A 401 -2.39 29.59 -4.98
N ARG A 402 -1.53 30.16 -4.11
CA ARG A 402 -0.12 29.80 -4.11
C ARG A 402 0.10 28.32 -3.78
N ALA A 403 -0.56 27.79 -2.76
CA ALA A 403 -0.48 26.37 -2.39
C ALA A 403 -1.01 25.46 -3.50
N VAL A 404 -2.11 25.84 -4.18
CA VAL A 404 -2.67 25.12 -5.32
C VAL A 404 -1.67 25.07 -6.47
N LEU A 405 -1.08 26.20 -6.86
CA LEU A 405 -0.10 26.26 -7.94
C LEU A 405 1.21 25.55 -7.57
N ASP A 406 1.70 25.69 -6.33
CA ASP A 406 2.86 24.95 -5.85
C ASP A 406 2.59 23.44 -5.86
N THR A 407 1.35 23.01 -5.57
CA THR A 407 0.95 21.61 -5.69
C THR A 407 0.94 21.19 -7.15
N ALA A 408 0.32 21.96 -8.05
CA ALA A 408 0.26 21.64 -9.46
C ALA A 408 1.66 21.51 -10.10
N GLU A 409 2.59 22.40 -9.75
CA GLU A 409 3.99 22.31 -10.19
C GLU A 409 4.68 21.00 -9.75
N VAL A 410 4.35 20.46 -8.57
CA VAL A 410 4.85 19.12 -8.17
C VAL A 410 4.36 18.07 -9.18
N TYR A 411 3.06 18.01 -9.48
CA TYR A 411 2.49 17.04 -10.42
C TYR A 411 2.92 17.24 -11.88
N MET A 412 3.34 18.45 -12.28
CA MET A 412 3.98 18.68 -13.57
C MET A 412 5.28 17.88 -13.75
N SER A 413 5.95 17.52 -12.65
CA SER A 413 7.24 16.83 -12.67
C SER A 413 7.20 15.36 -12.28
N ILE A 414 6.14 14.89 -11.63
CA ILE A 414 6.07 13.51 -11.12
C ILE A 414 4.84 12.73 -11.59
N ASN A 415 5.06 11.46 -11.92
CA ASN A 415 4.06 10.43 -12.08
C ASN A 415 3.96 9.57 -10.81
N PRO A 416 2.87 8.82 -10.60
CA PRO A 416 2.77 7.89 -9.48
C PRO A 416 3.87 6.83 -9.51
N GLU A 417 4.25 6.33 -8.34
CA GLU A 417 5.14 5.17 -8.22
C GLU A 417 4.35 3.88 -8.41
N VAL A 418 4.32 3.38 -9.64
CA VAL A 418 3.49 2.23 -10.06
C VAL A 418 3.86 0.88 -9.43
N GLN A 419 4.95 0.80 -8.67
CA GLN A 419 5.24 -0.35 -7.80
C GLN A 419 4.30 -0.44 -6.59
N TRP A 420 3.56 0.63 -6.30
CA TRP A 420 2.50 0.66 -5.31
C TRP A 420 1.16 0.89 -6.01
N SER A 421 0.10 0.39 -5.38
CA SER A 421 -1.25 0.50 -5.91
C SER A 421 -1.63 1.98 -6.07
N VAL A 422 -1.96 2.36 -7.29
CA VAL A 422 -2.54 3.66 -7.65
C VAL A 422 -4.06 3.51 -7.65
N TRP A 423 -4.75 4.56 -7.21
CA TRP A 423 -6.21 4.60 -7.09
C TRP A 423 -6.81 5.51 -8.14
N GLY A 424 -7.99 5.14 -8.67
CA GLY A 424 -8.71 5.95 -9.63
C GLY A 424 -9.01 7.37 -9.14
N ALA A 425 -9.39 7.52 -7.86
CA ALA A 425 -9.61 8.82 -7.24
C ALA A 425 -8.36 9.72 -7.24
N ASN A 426 -7.17 9.15 -6.96
CA ASN A 426 -5.93 9.92 -7.01
C ASN A 426 -5.65 10.47 -8.42
N MET A 427 -6.01 9.70 -9.45
CA MET A 427 -5.86 10.12 -10.84
C MET A 427 -6.90 11.18 -11.22
N SER A 428 -8.16 11.05 -10.77
CA SER A 428 -9.20 12.07 -10.95
C SER A 428 -8.74 13.43 -10.43
N ASP A 429 -8.33 13.47 -9.15
CA ASP A 429 -7.94 14.73 -8.51
C ASP A 429 -6.67 15.32 -9.14
N ALA A 430 -5.72 14.49 -9.59
CA ALA A 430 -4.54 14.98 -10.29
C ALA A 430 -4.91 15.64 -11.63
N ILE A 431 -5.85 15.06 -12.38
CA ILE A 431 -6.38 15.63 -13.64
C ILE A 431 -7.11 16.96 -13.35
N GLU A 432 -7.99 16.98 -12.35
CA GLU A 432 -8.74 18.18 -11.95
C GLU A 432 -7.87 19.31 -11.41
N LEU A 433 -6.79 18.97 -10.69
CA LEU A 433 -5.80 19.94 -10.24
C LEU A 433 -5.14 20.64 -11.43
N MET A 434 -4.83 19.90 -12.49
CA MET A 434 -4.25 20.49 -13.69
C MET A 434 -5.25 21.44 -14.38
N PHE A 435 -6.55 21.11 -14.41
CA PHE A 435 -7.57 22.05 -14.89
C PHE A 435 -7.64 23.31 -14.04
N THR A 436 -7.60 23.15 -12.73
CA THR A 436 -7.62 24.26 -11.79
C THR A 436 -6.41 25.17 -12.01
N ALA A 437 -5.21 24.60 -12.16
CA ALA A 437 -4.01 25.37 -12.44
C ALA A 437 -4.08 26.08 -13.81
N TYR A 438 -4.64 25.43 -14.82
CA TYR A 438 -4.94 26.06 -16.11
C TYR A 438 -5.91 27.23 -15.96
N ASP A 439 -7.02 27.06 -15.27
CA ASP A 439 -8.04 28.09 -15.08
C ASP A 439 -7.48 29.31 -14.31
N LEU A 440 -6.53 29.08 -13.37
CA LEU A 440 -5.87 30.14 -12.60
C LEU A 440 -4.76 30.88 -13.36
N THR A 441 -4.13 30.26 -14.36
CA THR A 441 -2.90 30.79 -14.99
C THR A 441 -3.01 31.04 -16.49
N GLY A 442 -3.98 30.42 -17.16
CA GLY A 442 -4.05 30.32 -18.62
C GLY A 442 -2.93 29.45 -19.25
N ASN A 443 -2.08 28.78 -18.46
CA ASN A 443 -0.95 28.02 -19.00
C ASN A 443 -1.40 26.64 -19.52
N VAL A 444 -1.47 26.50 -20.85
CA VAL A 444 -1.90 25.27 -21.55
C VAL A 444 -1.03 24.05 -21.22
N ALA A 445 0.19 24.24 -20.69
CA ALA A 445 1.04 23.13 -20.25
C ALA A 445 0.36 22.25 -19.19
N TYR A 446 -0.51 22.81 -18.35
CA TYR A 446 -1.29 22.04 -17.40
C TYR A 446 -2.31 21.14 -18.11
N LEU A 447 -2.97 21.60 -19.18
CA LEU A 447 -3.88 20.75 -19.96
C LEU A 447 -3.13 19.60 -20.66
N HIS A 448 -1.93 19.86 -21.18
CA HIS A 448 -1.08 18.79 -21.71
C HIS A 448 -0.73 17.75 -20.64
N ARG A 449 -0.44 18.18 -19.41
CA ARG A 449 -0.16 17.27 -18.30
C ARG A 449 -1.39 16.49 -17.85
N ALA A 450 -2.56 17.15 -17.83
CA ALA A 450 -3.84 16.50 -17.58
C ALA A 450 -4.13 15.39 -18.60
N GLU A 451 -3.80 15.64 -19.87
CA GLU A 451 -3.92 14.62 -20.93
C GLU A 451 -3.03 13.41 -20.65
N GLN A 452 -1.77 13.63 -20.28
CA GLN A 452 -0.86 12.54 -19.93
C GLN A 452 -1.40 11.70 -18.76
N PHE A 453 -1.98 12.35 -17.75
CA PHE A 453 -2.66 11.64 -16.66
C PHE A 453 -3.91 10.90 -17.12
N GLY A 454 -4.69 11.47 -18.05
CA GLY A 454 -5.83 10.79 -18.67
C GLY A 454 -5.44 9.51 -19.40
N ARG A 455 -4.37 9.55 -20.21
CA ARG A 455 -3.81 8.34 -20.86
C ARG A 455 -3.31 7.33 -19.84
N LEU A 456 -2.55 7.79 -18.85
CA LEU A 456 -2.03 6.92 -17.79
C LEU A 456 -3.16 6.27 -16.98
N ALA A 457 -4.27 6.95 -16.73
CA ALA A 457 -5.43 6.36 -16.06
C ALA A 457 -6.04 5.21 -16.88
N VAL A 458 -6.16 5.37 -18.20
CA VAL A 458 -6.58 4.29 -19.10
C VAL A 458 -5.62 3.11 -19.00
N ASP A 459 -4.31 3.34 -19.09
CA ASP A 459 -3.30 2.28 -19.05
C ASP A 459 -3.24 1.56 -17.68
N LEU A 460 -3.50 2.26 -16.58
CA LEU A 460 -3.47 1.70 -15.22
C LEU A 460 -4.73 0.89 -14.89
N PHE A 461 -5.91 1.35 -15.33
CA PHE A 461 -7.18 0.83 -14.84
C PHE A 461 -7.97 0.02 -15.85
N LEU A 462 -7.61 0.06 -17.14
CA LEU A 462 -8.28 -0.72 -18.18
C LEU A 462 -7.32 -1.69 -18.85
N ASP A 463 -7.88 -2.68 -19.52
CA ASP A 463 -7.19 -3.63 -20.38
C ASP A 463 -8.17 -4.17 -21.42
N ASP A 464 -7.69 -5.03 -22.31
CA ASP A 464 -8.46 -5.63 -23.40
C ASP A 464 -9.51 -6.67 -22.94
N VAL A 465 -9.57 -6.98 -21.65
CA VAL A 465 -10.49 -7.98 -21.10
C VAL A 465 -11.87 -7.38 -20.88
N SER A 466 -11.95 -6.20 -20.25
CA SER A 466 -13.22 -5.69 -19.73
C SER A 466 -13.29 -4.15 -19.77
N PRO A 467 -14.45 -3.57 -20.16
CA PRO A 467 -14.71 -2.13 -20.03
C PRO A 467 -14.81 -1.64 -18.57
N LEU A 468 -14.93 -2.55 -17.60
CA LEU A 468 -14.95 -2.19 -16.19
C LEU A 468 -13.55 -1.77 -15.72
N PRO A 469 -13.41 -0.63 -15.02
CA PRO A 469 -12.13 -0.23 -14.46
C PRO A 469 -11.71 -1.18 -13.32
N LYS A 470 -10.41 -1.45 -13.25
CA LYS A 470 -9.77 -2.08 -12.09
C LYS A 470 -9.91 -1.16 -10.87
N ILE A 471 -10.13 -1.75 -9.70
CA ILE A 471 -10.19 -1.02 -8.44
C ILE A 471 -8.85 -0.31 -8.12
N THR A 472 -7.71 -0.92 -8.46
CA THR A 472 -6.38 -0.31 -8.39
C THR A 472 -5.54 -0.70 -9.59
N SER A 473 -4.38 -0.07 -9.76
CA SER A 473 -3.39 -0.46 -10.78
C SER A 473 -2.84 -1.90 -10.63
N HIS A 474 -3.10 -2.60 -9.53
CA HIS A 474 -2.59 -3.97 -9.27
C HIS A 474 -3.69 -5.02 -9.11
N ASP A 475 -4.94 -4.59 -8.89
CA ASP A 475 -6.03 -5.47 -8.50
C ASP A 475 -7.00 -5.67 -9.67
N ASP A 476 -7.12 -6.91 -10.15
CA ASP A 476 -7.91 -7.27 -11.33
C ASP A 476 -9.40 -7.57 -11.02
N PHE A 477 -10.05 -6.67 -10.29
CA PHE A 477 -11.50 -6.73 -10.06
C PHE A 477 -12.11 -5.34 -10.04
N TYR A 478 -13.40 -5.25 -10.38
CA TYR A 478 -14.16 -4.01 -10.32
C TYR A 478 -14.87 -3.94 -8.97
N GLU A 479 -14.68 -2.83 -8.26
CA GLU A 479 -15.46 -2.48 -7.08
C GLU A 479 -15.48 -0.96 -6.93
N ILE A 480 -16.67 -0.44 -6.63
CA ILE A 480 -16.89 0.92 -6.17
C ILE A 480 -16.77 0.92 -4.65
N GLU A 481 -15.82 1.71 -4.13
CA GLU A 481 -15.72 2.04 -2.70
C GLU A 481 -15.76 3.56 -2.58
N ARG A 482 -16.78 4.09 -1.90
CA ARG A 482 -16.89 5.55 -1.63
C ARG A 482 -17.01 5.90 -0.14
N VAL A 483 -17.19 4.88 0.69
CA VAL A 483 -16.97 4.75 2.14
C VAL A 483 -16.28 5.94 2.86
N THR A 484 -15.14 6.49 2.40
CA THR A 484 -14.52 7.70 2.99
C THR A 484 -13.79 8.62 1.99
N GLY A 485 -14.04 8.48 0.68
CA GLY A 485 -13.34 9.20 -0.39
C GLY A 485 -14.03 9.02 -1.74
N ASP A 486 -13.49 9.59 -2.81
CA ASP A 486 -14.11 9.46 -4.14
C ASP A 486 -13.96 8.07 -4.75
N SER A 487 -14.91 7.72 -5.61
CA SER A 487 -15.02 6.38 -6.21
C SER A 487 -13.88 6.11 -7.21
N THR A 488 -13.55 4.83 -7.41
CA THR A 488 -12.49 4.37 -8.31
C THR A 488 -12.78 4.67 -9.78
N ASP A 489 -14.02 4.92 -10.16
CA ASP A 489 -14.47 5.30 -11.50
C ASP A 489 -14.55 6.82 -11.71
N ALA A 490 -14.29 7.64 -10.68
CA ALA A 490 -14.38 9.11 -10.77
C ALA A 490 -13.47 9.70 -11.86
N TRP A 491 -12.32 9.07 -12.14
CA TRP A 491 -11.43 9.51 -13.21
C TRP A 491 -12.09 9.49 -14.60
N MET A 492 -13.14 8.68 -14.81
CA MET A 492 -13.90 8.66 -16.06
C MET A 492 -14.67 9.98 -16.29
N LEU A 493 -15.20 10.58 -15.23
CA LEU A 493 -15.78 11.93 -15.29
C LEU A 493 -14.70 12.96 -15.64
N ALA A 494 -13.55 12.88 -14.95
CA ALA A 494 -12.44 13.81 -15.17
C ALA A 494 -11.90 13.76 -16.61
N VAL A 495 -11.82 12.59 -17.26
CA VAL A 495 -11.37 12.50 -18.67
C VAL A 495 -12.43 12.95 -19.69
N LEU A 496 -13.72 12.90 -19.36
CA LEU A 496 -14.75 13.53 -20.19
C LEU A 496 -14.65 15.05 -20.13
N ASP A 497 -14.40 15.61 -18.95
CA ASP A 497 -14.16 17.05 -18.78
C ASP A 497 -12.84 17.49 -19.43
N LEU A 498 -11.78 16.66 -19.35
CA LEU A 498 -10.53 16.85 -20.10
C LEU A 498 -10.83 17.00 -21.59
N ARG A 499 -11.59 16.07 -22.18
CA ARG A 499 -11.93 16.08 -23.60
C ARG A 499 -12.60 17.40 -24.00
N GLU A 500 -13.60 17.85 -23.24
CA GLU A 500 -14.28 19.11 -23.53
C GLU A 500 -13.36 20.32 -23.42
N ARG A 501 -12.48 20.34 -22.42
CA ARG A 501 -11.49 21.42 -22.25
C ARG A 501 -10.47 21.44 -23.40
N LEU A 502 -9.94 20.27 -23.80
CA LEU A 502 -9.07 20.15 -24.97
C LEU A 502 -9.79 20.55 -26.26
N ALA A 503 -11.08 20.20 -26.40
CA ALA A 503 -11.88 20.57 -27.57
C ALA A 503 -12.02 22.09 -27.73
N ARG A 504 -12.04 22.83 -26.61
CA ARG A 504 -12.09 24.31 -26.58
C ARG A 504 -10.73 24.97 -26.77
N ALA A 505 -9.62 24.25 -26.54
CA ALA A 505 -8.28 24.77 -26.80
C ALA A 505 -8.02 24.89 -28.32
N ASP A 506 -7.25 25.92 -28.71
CA ASP A 506 -6.84 26.09 -30.10
C ASP A 506 -6.11 24.85 -30.60
N GLU A 507 -6.43 24.41 -31.81
CA GLU A 507 -5.97 23.14 -32.38
C GLU A 507 -4.44 23.04 -32.40
N ALA A 508 -3.76 24.15 -32.70
CA ALA A 508 -2.30 24.24 -32.72
C ALA A 508 -1.66 24.11 -31.32
N SER A 509 -2.44 24.28 -30.26
CA SER A 509 -2.01 24.25 -28.85
C SER A 509 -2.56 23.07 -28.06
N ARG A 510 -3.37 22.19 -28.69
CA ARG A 510 -4.08 21.11 -27.98
C ARG A 510 -3.13 20.03 -27.44
N TYR A 511 -1.98 19.87 -28.08
CA TYR A 511 -1.00 18.84 -27.75
C TYR A 511 0.42 19.42 -27.67
N PRO A 512 1.31 18.82 -26.86
CA PRO A 512 2.70 19.21 -26.83
C PRO A 512 3.35 19.03 -28.21
N ALA A 513 4.30 19.91 -28.53
CA ALA A 513 5.11 19.75 -29.74
C ALA A 513 6.01 18.52 -29.57
N ARG A 514 5.85 17.53 -30.45
CA ARG A 514 6.70 16.33 -30.48
C ARG A 514 8.04 16.68 -31.11
N ILE A 515 9.12 16.32 -30.42
CA ILE A 515 10.48 16.61 -30.83
C ILE A 515 11.23 15.29 -30.98
N GLU A 516 11.73 15.04 -32.19
CA GLU A 516 12.72 14.01 -32.44
C GLU A 516 14.07 14.47 -31.90
N THR A 517 14.67 13.64 -31.06
CA THR A 517 15.98 13.94 -30.47
C THR A 517 17.09 13.30 -31.29
N ALA A 518 18.24 13.96 -31.38
CA ALA A 518 19.40 13.42 -32.07
C ALA A 518 20.12 12.35 -31.20
N GLY A 519 20.60 11.29 -31.84
CA GLY A 519 21.19 10.11 -31.18
C GLY A 519 22.72 10.07 -31.07
N GLY A 520 23.45 11.15 -31.38
CA GLY A 520 24.92 11.16 -31.40
C GLY A 520 25.57 12.29 -30.58
N ALA A 521 26.75 12.02 -30.05
CA ALA A 521 27.60 12.97 -29.28
C ALA A 521 27.84 14.29 -30.01
N ASP A 522 28.04 14.19 -31.34
CA ASP A 522 28.29 15.30 -32.26
C ASP A 522 27.12 16.33 -32.32
N ALA A 523 25.97 16.01 -31.70
CA ALA A 523 24.84 16.93 -31.57
C ALA A 523 25.12 18.11 -30.62
N LEU A 524 26.11 17.98 -29.71
CA LEU A 524 26.66 19.10 -28.95
C LEU A 524 28.01 19.52 -29.57
N PRO A 525 28.15 20.77 -30.05
CA PRO A 525 29.40 21.26 -30.61
C PRO A 525 30.51 21.31 -29.54
N ASP A 526 31.76 21.23 -29.98
CA ASP A 526 32.92 21.38 -29.09
C ASP A 526 32.89 22.78 -28.44
N ALA A 527 32.62 22.79 -27.13
CA ALA A 527 32.45 23.97 -26.32
C ALA A 527 32.95 23.70 -24.90
N THR A 528 33.33 24.77 -24.20
CA THR A 528 33.74 24.71 -22.80
C THR A 528 32.62 24.11 -21.94
N VAL A 529 32.95 23.09 -21.15
CA VAL A 529 31.99 22.46 -20.22
C VAL A 529 32.21 23.02 -18.81
N ILE A 530 31.12 23.43 -18.16
CA ILE A 530 31.12 23.89 -16.76
C ILE A 530 30.22 23.00 -15.91
N GLY A 531 30.54 22.86 -14.62
CA GLY A 531 29.77 22.04 -13.68
C GLY A 531 30.22 20.57 -13.58
N ALA A 532 30.99 20.07 -14.55
CA ALA A 532 31.63 18.76 -14.52
C ALA A 532 32.90 18.74 -15.40
N PRO A 533 33.84 17.79 -15.21
CA PRO A 533 34.93 17.58 -16.15
C PRO A 533 34.40 17.24 -17.55
N ALA A 534 34.94 17.89 -18.60
CA ALA A 534 34.43 17.79 -19.96
C ALA A 534 34.41 16.35 -20.49
N ASP A 535 35.50 15.60 -20.32
CA ASP A 535 35.61 14.22 -20.80
C ASP A 535 34.62 13.30 -20.09
N ALA A 536 34.49 13.44 -18.76
CA ALA A 536 33.56 12.63 -17.96
C ALA A 536 32.09 12.91 -18.32
N TRP A 537 31.74 14.16 -18.62
CA TRP A 537 30.42 14.53 -19.09
C TRP A 537 30.10 13.91 -20.45
N ARG A 538 31.03 14.06 -21.42
CA ARG A 538 30.87 13.51 -22.77
C ARG A 538 30.76 11.99 -22.76
N GLU A 539 31.66 11.31 -22.06
CA GLU A 539 31.62 9.85 -21.91
C GLU A 539 30.28 9.36 -21.33
N ALA A 540 29.77 10.04 -20.29
CA ALA A 540 28.50 9.67 -19.67
C ALA A 540 27.30 9.87 -20.60
N LEU A 541 27.29 10.96 -21.38
CA LEU A 541 26.24 11.24 -22.37
C LEU A 541 26.30 10.23 -23.53
N ASP A 542 27.48 9.96 -24.07
CA ASP A 542 27.69 9.03 -25.19
C ASP A 542 27.26 7.62 -24.82
N LYS A 543 27.62 7.18 -23.62
CA LYS A 543 27.16 5.91 -23.06
C LYS A 543 25.64 5.87 -22.95
N ALA A 544 25.01 6.94 -22.44
CA ALA A 544 23.56 6.98 -22.31
C ALA A 544 22.83 7.03 -23.66
N LEU A 545 23.39 7.72 -24.67
CA LEU A 545 22.87 7.74 -26.04
C LEU A 545 22.97 6.34 -26.67
N ALA A 546 24.10 5.65 -26.50
CA ALA A 546 24.29 4.27 -26.97
C ALA A 546 23.31 3.29 -26.30
N GLU A 547 23.00 3.52 -25.01
CA GLU A 547 21.97 2.76 -24.26
C GLU A 547 20.54 3.22 -24.56
N LYS A 548 20.33 4.19 -25.47
CA LYS A 548 19.03 4.77 -25.84
C LYS A 548 18.28 5.40 -24.64
N ARG A 549 19.02 5.91 -23.67
CA ARG A 549 18.53 6.53 -22.43
C ARG A 549 18.71 8.05 -22.40
N ALA A 550 19.09 8.65 -23.52
CA ALA A 550 19.37 10.07 -23.64
C ALA A 550 18.87 10.61 -24.97
N GLY A 551 18.82 11.93 -25.09
CA GLY A 551 18.52 12.62 -26.33
C GLY A 551 19.04 14.05 -26.32
N VAL A 552 19.21 14.63 -27.51
CA VAL A 552 19.58 16.04 -27.69
C VAL A 552 18.51 16.75 -28.51
N TRP A 553 17.88 17.77 -27.92
CA TRP A 553 16.97 18.69 -28.60
C TRP A 553 17.74 19.84 -29.23
N ASP A 554 17.58 20.00 -30.56
CA ASP A 554 17.93 21.22 -31.29
C ASP A 554 16.91 22.33 -31.00
N CYS A 555 17.17 23.11 -29.95
CA CYS A 555 16.31 24.22 -29.54
C CYS A 555 16.23 25.35 -30.57
N THR A 556 17.05 25.33 -31.64
CA THR A 556 16.95 26.30 -32.75
C THR A 556 15.88 25.92 -33.77
N LYS A 557 15.37 24.68 -33.70
CA LYS A 557 14.40 24.11 -34.62
C LYS A 557 13.08 23.83 -33.89
N LEU A 558 12.34 24.88 -33.59
CA LEU A 558 10.94 24.76 -33.16
C LEU A 558 10.08 25.52 -34.17
N SER A 559 9.28 24.77 -34.95
CA SER A 559 8.55 25.31 -36.10
C SER A 559 7.43 26.29 -35.71
N LYS A 560 6.83 26.09 -34.54
CA LYS A 560 5.76 26.95 -33.99
C LYS A 560 5.89 27.05 -32.47
N PRO A 561 5.45 28.17 -31.86
CA PRO A 561 5.41 28.25 -30.41
C PRO A 561 4.59 27.12 -29.78
N ALA A 562 5.04 26.58 -28.64
CA ALA A 562 4.38 25.49 -27.95
C ALA A 562 4.46 25.66 -26.43
N ALA A 563 3.37 25.44 -25.69
CA ALA A 563 3.41 25.52 -24.22
C ALA A 563 4.24 24.39 -23.57
N SER A 564 4.36 23.25 -24.25
CA SER A 564 5.14 22.10 -23.80
C SER A 564 5.76 21.38 -24.98
N VAL A 565 6.88 20.69 -24.73
CA VAL A 565 7.52 19.81 -25.70
C VAL A 565 7.62 18.39 -25.16
N ALA A 566 7.46 17.42 -26.04
CA ALA A 566 7.61 16.00 -25.79
C ALA A 566 8.88 15.52 -26.51
N LEU A 567 9.95 15.29 -25.76
CA LEU A 567 11.24 14.86 -26.29
C LEU A 567 11.31 13.33 -26.32
N ASN A 568 11.26 12.74 -27.50
CA ASN A 568 11.25 11.28 -27.63
C ASN A 568 12.66 10.68 -27.44
N TYR A 569 12.74 9.55 -26.74
CA TYR A 569 13.95 8.75 -26.54
C TYR A 569 13.60 7.26 -26.48
N GLY A 570 14.60 6.37 -26.39
CA GLY A 570 14.39 4.92 -26.39
C GLY A 570 14.55 4.25 -27.77
N GLU A 571 14.25 2.97 -27.83
CA GLU A 571 14.21 2.20 -29.08
C GLU A 571 13.03 2.56 -29.98
N GLY A 572 13.28 3.51 -30.90
CA GLY A 572 12.26 3.98 -31.84
C GLY A 572 11.45 5.17 -31.32
N GLY A 573 11.85 5.77 -30.20
CA GLY A 573 11.21 6.98 -29.65
C GLY A 573 9.91 6.68 -28.88
N GLU A 574 9.81 5.49 -28.32
CA GLU A 574 8.69 4.96 -27.53
C GLU A 574 8.57 5.58 -26.13
N ARG A 575 9.63 6.25 -25.65
CA ARG A 575 9.63 6.97 -24.37
C ARG A 575 9.68 8.46 -24.58
N THR A 576 9.22 9.23 -23.60
CA THR A 576 9.15 10.68 -23.73
C THR A 576 9.55 11.39 -22.44
N LEU A 577 10.47 12.34 -22.54
CA LEU A 577 10.68 13.36 -21.53
C LEU A 577 9.77 14.55 -21.85
N PHE A 578 8.84 14.85 -20.95
CA PHE A 578 7.97 16.01 -21.10
C PHE A 578 8.62 17.23 -20.44
N LEU A 579 8.80 18.30 -21.21
CA LEU A 579 9.26 19.59 -20.72
C LEU A 579 8.16 20.62 -20.85
N SER A 580 7.93 21.36 -19.78
CA SER A 580 6.96 22.44 -19.72
C SER A 580 7.61 23.72 -19.21
N ARG A 581 7.12 24.87 -19.66
CA ARG A 581 7.47 26.15 -19.04
C ARG A 581 6.54 26.42 -17.87
N ARG A 582 7.09 26.95 -16.78
CA ARG A 582 6.28 27.47 -15.67
C ARG A 582 5.37 28.61 -16.13
N GLU A 583 5.90 29.52 -16.94
CA GLU A 583 5.19 30.63 -17.55
C GLU A 583 5.62 30.80 -19.02
N GLY A 584 4.67 31.21 -19.88
CA GLY A 584 4.91 31.42 -21.31
C GLY A 584 4.95 30.13 -22.14
N SER A 585 5.46 30.25 -23.37
CA SER A 585 5.60 29.14 -24.32
C SER A 585 7.03 29.03 -24.86
N PHE A 586 7.42 27.86 -25.31
CA PHE A 586 8.63 27.66 -26.10
C PHE A 586 8.44 28.33 -27.45
N ALA A 587 9.31 29.25 -27.81
CA ALA A 587 9.37 29.85 -29.14
C ALA A 587 10.83 29.99 -29.54
N SER A 588 11.16 29.63 -30.78
CA SER A 588 12.54 29.70 -31.25
C SER A 588 12.60 30.21 -32.67
N SER A 589 13.40 31.26 -32.87
CA SER A 589 13.90 31.61 -34.20
C SER A 589 15.41 31.34 -34.33
N ARG A 590 16.14 31.26 -33.20
CA ARG A 590 17.60 31.03 -33.07
C ARG A 590 17.98 30.58 -31.64
N GLY A 591 17.27 29.59 -31.09
CA GLY A 591 17.43 29.14 -29.69
C GLY A 591 16.46 29.82 -28.72
N LEU A 592 16.32 29.26 -27.52
CA LEU A 592 15.40 29.74 -26.49
C LEU A 592 16.07 30.85 -25.65
N PRO A 593 15.50 32.06 -25.55
CA PRO A 593 16.00 33.10 -24.64
C PRO A 593 16.06 32.60 -23.20
N VAL A 594 17.16 32.86 -22.49
CA VAL A 594 17.38 32.30 -21.14
C VAL A 594 16.88 33.19 -20.00
N ASP A 595 16.62 34.48 -20.24
CA ASP A 595 16.35 35.47 -19.18
C ASP A 595 15.12 35.14 -18.32
N GLU A 596 14.18 34.39 -18.88
CA GLU A 596 12.94 33.97 -18.22
C GLU A 596 12.63 32.48 -18.51
N LEU A 597 13.65 31.69 -18.85
CA LEU A 597 13.46 30.27 -19.11
C LEU A 597 13.35 29.52 -17.78
N ASP A 598 12.26 28.80 -17.61
CA ASP A 598 12.00 28.02 -16.40
C ASP A 598 11.33 26.71 -16.78
N LEU A 599 12.12 25.65 -16.79
CA LEU A 599 11.76 24.35 -17.31
C LEU A 599 11.39 23.41 -16.18
N ILE A 600 10.23 22.78 -16.29
CA ILE A 600 9.83 21.65 -15.45
C ILE A 600 9.93 20.39 -16.30
N ALA A 601 10.69 19.40 -15.80
CA ALA A 601 10.93 18.11 -16.44
C ALA A 601 10.13 17.02 -15.72
N SER A 602 9.37 16.23 -16.48
CA SER A 602 8.67 15.07 -15.93
C SER A 602 9.57 13.85 -15.81
N ASP A 603 9.23 12.95 -14.90
CA ASP A 603 9.62 11.55 -15.01
C ASP A 603 8.78 10.79 -16.06
N PHE A 604 9.12 9.54 -16.33
CA PHE A 604 8.42 8.69 -17.32
C PHE A 604 8.21 7.28 -16.77
N ILE A 605 6.95 6.82 -16.73
CA ILE A 605 6.64 5.42 -16.39
C ILE A 605 6.97 4.56 -17.61
N ASN A 606 8.01 3.74 -17.49
CA ASN A 606 8.47 2.89 -18.58
C ASN A 606 7.74 1.54 -18.63
N LYS A 607 7.14 1.12 -17.50
CA LYS A 607 6.39 -0.14 -17.40
C LYS A 607 5.39 -0.06 -16.25
N ILE A 608 4.15 -0.51 -16.47
CA ILE A 608 3.22 -0.81 -15.40
C ILE A 608 3.51 -2.25 -14.93
N PRO A 609 3.95 -2.46 -13.68
CA PRO A 609 4.39 -3.77 -13.23
C PRO A 609 3.21 -4.69 -12.89
N THR A 610 3.40 -5.98 -13.08
CA THR A 610 2.48 -7.01 -12.58
C THR A 610 2.56 -7.12 -11.06
N LEU A 611 1.54 -7.71 -10.44
CA LEU A 611 1.53 -7.95 -8.98
C LEU A 611 2.76 -8.76 -8.53
N ALA A 612 3.14 -9.79 -9.29
CA ALA A 612 4.30 -10.64 -8.99
C ALA A 612 5.64 -9.86 -9.02
N GLU A 613 5.77 -8.88 -9.93
CA GLU A 613 6.97 -8.05 -10.01
C GLU A 613 7.08 -7.09 -8.83
N VAL A 614 5.96 -6.59 -8.30
CA VAL A 614 5.97 -5.64 -7.18
C VAL A 614 6.12 -6.30 -5.81
N GLU A 615 5.81 -7.59 -5.67
CA GLU A 615 5.97 -8.35 -4.41
C GLU A 615 7.36 -8.22 -3.81
N LEU A 616 8.40 -8.17 -4.65
CA LEU A 616 9.80 -8.02 -4.23
C LEU A 616 10.12 -6.65 -3.61
N PHE A 617 9.35 -5.61 -3.94
CA PHE A 617 9.51 -4.24 -3.44
C PHE A 617 8.53 -3.90 -2.31
N ASN A 618 7.46 -4.67 -2.16
CA ASN A 618 6.40 -4.52 -1.16
C ASN A 618 6.73 -5.16 0.19
N GLY A 619 8.02 -5.21 0.57
CA GLY A 619 8.50 -5.72 1.85
C GLY A 619 7.89 -5.00 3.07
N PRO A 620 8.23 -5.42 4.30
CA PRO A 620 7.60 -4.90 5.52
C PRO A 620 7.66 -3.38 5.64
N TYR A 621 8.61 -2.68 5.00
CA TYR A 621 8.77 -1.23 5.11
C TYR A 621 7.81 -0.41 4.25
N ARG A 622 6.56 -0.21 4.71
CA ARG A 622 5.76 0.99 4.33
C ARG A 622 5.91 2.16 5.30
N ARG A 623 6.58 1.98 6.44
CA ARG A 623 6.57 2.95 7.55
C ARG A 623 7.37 4.23 7.34
N LYS A 624 8.12 4.35 6.25
CA LYS A 624 8.81 5.60 5.88
C LYS A 624 8.79 5.75 4.36
N PHE A 625 7.60 5.95 3.79
CA PHE A 625 7.53 6.82 2.61
C PHE A 625 8.29 8.09 3.01
N SER A 626 9.22 8.56 2.19
CA SER A 626 9.98 9.78 2.46
C SER A 626 9.08 11.02 2.32
N GLY A 627 7.97 11.07 3.05
CA GLY A 627 7.22 12.28 3.31
C GLY A 627 8.05 13.16 4.22
N LYS A 628 9.05 13.84 3.65
CA LYS A 628 9.67 15.07 4.17
C LYS A 628 10.21 15.05 5.61
N HIS A 629 10.35 13.86 6.20
CA HIS A 629 11.29 13.60 7.28
C HIS A 629 12.66 13.58 6.65
N ARG A 630 13.59 14.28 7.30
CA ARG A 630 14.93 14.64 6.83
C ARG A 630 15.87 13.43 6.65
N GLU A 631 15.33 12.25 6.33
CA GLU A 631 16.01 10.99 6.12
C GLU A 631 15.80 10.55 4.66
N VAL A 632 16.81 9.90 4.11
CA VAL A 632 16.80 9.35 2.76
C VAL A 632 15.73 8.25 2.65
N SER A 633 14.98 8.23 1.54
CA SER A 633 14.04 7.14 1.21
C SER A 633 14.67 5.77 1.45
N THR A 634 14.07 4.98 2.34
CA THR A 634 14.48 3.57 2.59
C THR A 634 13.75 2.58 1.69
N ALA A 635 12.88 3.05 0.79
CA ALA A 635 12.15 2.20 -0.15
C ALA A 635 13.08 1.65 -1.24
N SER A 636 12.93 0.37 -1.59
CA SER A 636 13.54 -0.22 -2.79
C SER A 636 12.72 0.12 -4.03
N TYR A 637 13.35 0.38 -5.17
CA TYR A 637 12.63 0.74 -6.41
C TYR A 637 12.84 -0.29 -7.52
N GLY A 638 11.78 -0.70 -8.20
CA GLY A 638 11.86 -1.74 -9.24
C GLY A 638 12.31 -1.29 -10.62
N GLY A 639 12.54 0.01 -10.83
CA GLY A 639 13.00 0.54 -12.12
C GLY A 639 11.90 0.75 -13.16
N PHE A 640 10.64 0.70 -12.74
CA PHE A 640 9.45 0.93 -13.58
C PHE A 640 9.26 2.39 -14.04
N LYS A 641 10.16 3.27 -13.61
CA LYS A 641 10.13 4.70 -13.89
C LYS A 641 11.52 5.22 -14.18
N ASP A 642 11.65 6.00 -15.24
CA ASP A 642 12.85 6.74 -15.60
C ASP A 642 12.74 8.17 -15.06
N VAL A 643 13.85 8.70 -14.56
CA VAL A 643 13.94 10.09 -14.06
C VAL A 643 15.17 10.77 -14.65
N MET A 644 15.10 12.08 -14.88
CA MET A 644 16.21 12.84 -15.46
C MET A 644 17.31 13.07 -14.42
N ASP A 645 18.47 12.41 -14.53
CA ASP A 645 19.59 12.66 -13.61
C ASP A 645 20.66 13.59 -14.18
N LYS A 646 20.67 13.83 -15.49
CA LYS A 646 21.66 14.71 -16.11
C LYS A 646 21.04 15.59 -17.18
N ALA A 647 21.53 16.83 -17.28
CA ALA A 647 21.18 17.77 -18.34
C ALA A 647 22.42 18.53 -18.82
N GLY A 648 22.54 18.70 -20.14
CA GLY A 648 23.59 19.47 -20.79
C GLY A 648 22.98 20.65 -21.55
N LEU A 649 23.35 21.86 -21.17
CA LEU A 649 22.69 23.08 -21.64
C LEU A 649 23.68 23.90 -22.46
N LEU A 650 23.59 23.84 -23.79
CA LEU A 650 24.44 24.65 -24.67
C LEU A 650 23.87 26.07 -24.75
N MET A 651 24.54 27.01 -24.09
CA MET A 651 24.19 28.42 -24.11
C MET A 651 25.16 29.21 -24.99
N VAL A 652 24.61 30.14 -25.76
CA VAL A 652 25.35 31.01 -26.67
C VAL A 652 24.96 32.46 -26.43
N ASN A 653 25.95 33.34 -26.26
CA ASN A 653 25.70 34.78 -26.15
C ASN A 653 25.64 35.41 -27.56
N HIS A 654 24.43 35.75 -28.00
CA HIS A 654 24.14 36.49 -29.24
C HIS A 654 24.18 38.01 -29.07
N GLY A 655 24.39 38.50 -27.84
CA GLY A 655 24.50 39.91 -27.51
C GLY A 655 25.84 40.54 -27.92
N LYS A 656 25.92 41.87 -27.78
CA LYS A 656 27.13 42.65 -28.11
C LYS A 656 28.06 42.86 -26.91
N ARG A 657 27.66 42.44 -25.72
CA ARG A 657 28.38 42.64 -24.46
C ARG A 657 28.40 41.35 -23.65
N PRO A 658 29.37 41.16 -22.75
CA PRO A 658 29.38 40.03 -21.84
C PRO A 658 28.08 39.96 -21.03
N ALA A 659 27.60 38.74 -20.77
CA ALA A 659 26.40 38.47 -19.99
C ALA A 659 26.71 37.42 -18.94
N LYS A 660 26.32 37.67 -17.70
CA LYS A 660 26.33 36.66 -16.64
C LYS A 660 25.05 35.84 -16.76
N VAL A 661 25.20 34.52 -16.78
CA VAL A 661 24.09 33.57 -16.74
C VAL A 661 24.16 32.75 -15.48
N THR A 662 22.99 32.37 -14.98
CA THR A 662 22.83 31.43 -13.86
C THR A 662 21.84 30.36 -14.28
N VAL A 663 22.17 29.10 -14.03
CA VAL A 663 21.23 27.97 -14.08
C VAL A 663 21.06 27.42 -12.67
N THR A 664 19.87 27.60 -12.11
CA THR A 664 19.47 27.02 -10.83
C THR A 664 18.77 25.68 -11.09
N VAL A 665 19.43 24.60 -10.70
CA VAL A 665 18.93 23.23 -10.82
C VAL A 665 18.22 22.85 -9.54
N THR A 666 16.99 22.37 -9.61
CA THR A 666 16.26 21.85 -8.44
C THR A 666 16.19 20.31 -8.49
N TYR A 667 16.67 19.66 -7.44
CA TYR A 667 16.75 18.19 -7.32
C TYR A 667 15.70 17.61 -6.38
N HIS A 668 15.21 16.41 -6.70
CA HIS A 668 14.17 15.65 -6.01
C HIS A 668 14.58 14.19 -5.77
N ASP A 669 14.08 13.53 -4.73
CA ASP A 669 14.18 12.06 -4.61
C ASP A 669 12.87 11.32 -4.78
N SER A 670 11.75 11.94 -4.43
CA SER A 670 10.40 11.36 -4.40
C SER A 670 9.37 12.37 -3.95
N TRP A 671 9.72 13.21 -2.95
CA TRP A 671 8.77 14.13 -2.33
C TRP A 671 9.37 15.44 -1.77
N ASP A 672 10.68 15.73 -1.88
CA ASP A 672 11.30 16.93 -1.29
C ASP A 672 11.92 17.90 -2.31
N ASP A 673 11.48 19.16 -2.28
CA ASP A 673 11.80 20.24 -3.23
C ASP A 673 12.84 21.26 -2.73
N ARG A 674 13.87 20.82 -1.99
CA ARG A 674 14.78 21.75 -1.29
C ARG A 674 16.15 21.95 -1.89
N GLU A 675 16.72 20.93 -2.51
CA GLU A 675 18.12 20.96 -2.93
C GLU A 675 18.22 21.70 -4.26
N THR A 676 18.81 22.89 -4.22
CA THR A 676 19.15 23.68 -5.40
C THR A 676 20.65 23.82 -5.53
N VAL A 677 21.13 23.84 -6.77
CA VAL A 677 22.52 24.17 -7.10
C VAL A 677 22.51 25.20 -8.22
N ASP A 678 23.28 26.26 -8.01
CA ASP A 678 23.47 27.32 -8.99
C ASP A 678 24.76 27.08 -9.79
N HIS A 679 24.65 27.11 -11.11
CA HIS A 679 25.76 27.17 -12.02
C HIS A 679 25.80 28.55 -12.66
N ALA A 680 26.75 29.39 -12.26
CA ALA A 680 26.90 30.75 -12.79
C ALA A 680 28.14 30.87 -13.68
N HIS A 681 28.03 31.59 -14.80
CA HIS A 681 29.12 31.83 -15.74
C HIS A 681 28.99 33.17 -16.45
N ALA A 682 30.11 33.78 -16.82
CA ALA A 682 30.11 34.99 -17.64
C ALA A 682 30.48 34.61 -19.08
N LEU A 683 29.60 34.89 -20.04
CA LEU A 683 29.82 34.61 -21.46
C LEU A 683 30.14 35.90 -22.20
N GLY A 684 31.27 35.93 -22.89
CA GLY A 684 31.59 36.96 -23.88
C GLY A 684 30.70 36.88 -25.13
N PRO A 685 30.63 37.94 -25.95
CA PRO A 685 29.90 37.92 -27.22
C PRO A 685 30.34 36.76 -28.13
N GLY A 686 29.39 35.96 -28.62
CA GLY A 686 29.62 34.80 -29.49
C GLY A 686 30.16 33.56 -28.78
N GLU A 687 30.46 33.63 -27.49
CA GLU A 687 30.96 32.51 -26.71
C GLU A 687 29.89 31.42 -26.54
N ARG A 688 30.34 30.17 -26.51
CA ARG A 688 29.52 28.97 -26.35
C ARG A 688 29.98 28.20 -25.12
N VAL A 689 29.05 27.84 -24.25
CA VAL A 689 29.32 27.04 -23.05
C VAL A 689 28.29 25.94 -22.91
N VAL A 690 28.70 24.77 -22.44
CA VAL A 690 27.81 23.70 -22.00
C VAL A 690 27.79 23.70 -20.48
N VAL A 691 26.61 23.98 -19.90
CA VAL A 691 26.39 23.78 -18.47
C VAL A 691 25.96 22.35 -18.25
N ALA A 692 26.84 21.55 -17.64
CA ALA A 692 26.59 20.18 -17.27
C ALA A 692 26.00 20.12 -15.85
N CYS A 693 24.74 19.71 -15.77
CA CYS A 693 24.01 19.50 -14.53
C CYS A 693 23.92 17.99 -14.27
N ALA A 694 24.30 17.55 -13.07
CA ALA A 694 24.21 16.16 -12.66
C ALA A 694 23.57 16.07 -11.27
N ALA A 695 22.57 15.20 -11.13
CA ALA A 695 21.88 14.99 -9.88
C ALA A 695 22.77 14.26 -8.88
N PRO A 696 22.74 14.64 -7.59
CA PRO A 696 23.37 13.88 -6.52
C PRO A 696 22.83 12.45 -6.42
N ALA A 697 23.55 11.58 -5.71
CA ALA A 697 23.09 10.22 -5.47
C ALA A 697 21.68 10.19 -4.85
N LYS A 698 20.80 9.31 -5.34
CA LYS A 698 19.39 9.17 -4.93
C LYS A 698 18.49 10.37 -5.25
N ARG A 699 18.96 11.33 -6.05
CA ARG A 699 18.20 12.49 -6.51
C ARG A 699 18.10 12.51 -8.04
N PHE A 700 17.17 13.30 -8.56
CA PHE A 700 16.97 13.57 -9.97
C PHE A 700 16.55 15.04 -10.19
N ILE A 701 16.81 15.57 -11.38
CA ILE A 701 16.51 16.94 -11.78
C ILE A 701 15.02 17.04 -12.12
N ARG A 702 14.31 17.99 -11.50
CA ARG A 702 12.90 18.28 -11.83
C ARG A 702 12.71 19.63 -12.49
N ARG A 703 13.58 20.60 -12.18
CA ARG A 703 13.43 21.98 -12.63
C ARG A 703 14.78 22.60 -12.95
N LEU A 704 14.81 23.38 -14.02
CA LEU A 704 15.95 24.17 -14.47
C LEU A 704 15.48 25.60 -14.66
N HIS A 705 15.86 26.48 -13.75
CA HIS A 705 15.54 27.90 -13.83
C HIS A 705 16.77 28.66 -14.33
N PHE A 706 16.59 29.47 -15.36
CA PHE A 706 17.64 30.23 -16.00
C PHE A 706 17.46 31.71 -15.68
N GLY A 707 18.56 32.43 -15.55
CA GLY A 707 18.56 33.88 -15.46
C GLY A 707 19.78 34.45 -16.16
N SER A 708 19.64 35.66 -16.69
CA SER A 708 20.77 36.46 -17.16
C SER A 708 20.61 37.93 -16.77
N ASP A 709 21.73 38.61 -16.58
CA ASP A 709 21.77 40.06 -16.32
C ASP A 709 21.67 40.92 -17.58
N VAL A 710 21.65 40.28 -18.77
CA VAL A 710 21.47 40.95 -20.06
C VAL A 710 20.33 40.30 -20.84
N ALA A 711 19.17 40.95 -20.79
CA ALA A 711 17.97 40.56 -21.53
C ALA A 711 18.24 40.25 -23.02
N ASP A 712 17.68 39.13 -23.47
CA ASP A 712 17.71 38.55 -24.82
C ASP A 712 19.10 38.27 -25.40
N ALA A 713 20.17 38.42 -24.61
CA ALA A 713 21.53 38.21 -25.11
C ALA A 713 21.88 36.73 -25.21
N VAL A 714 21.54 35.93 -24.19
CA VAL A 714 21.94 34.53 -24.14
C VAL A 714 20.78 33.61 -24.51
N LYS A 715 21.07 32.61 -25.33
CA LYS A 715 20.08 31.63 -25.80
C LYS A 715 20.55 30.20 -25.58
N LEU A 716 19.62 29.33 -25.22
CA LEU A 716 19.79 27.88 -25.19
C LEU A 716 19.60 27.34 -26.62
N GLU A 717 20.67 26.83 -27.22
CA GLU A 717 20.65 26.28 -28.59
C GLU A 717 20.53 24.75 -28.62
N ARG A 718 20.99 24.06 -27.56
CA ARG A 718 20.85 22.61 -27.41
C ARG A 718 20.48 22.26 -25.98
N PHE A 719 19.56 21.31 -25.83
CA PHE A 719 19.21 20.69 -24.56
C PHE A 719 19.48 19.18 -24.66
N ALA A 720 20.54 18.71 -24.01
CA ALA A 720 20.82 17.29 -23.86
C ALA A 720 20.29 16.80 -22.51
N PHE A 721 19.75 15.59 -22.46
CA PHE A 721 19.25 14.99 -21.22
C PHE A 721 19.61 13.51 -21.14
N VAL A 722 19.72 13.01 -19.91
CA VAL A 722 19.85 11.58 -19.61
C VAL A 722 18.72 11.19 -18.65
N MET A 723 17.97 10.16 -19.05
CA MET A 723 16.95 9.50 -18.26
C MET A 723 17.51 8.20 -17.71
N THR A 724 17.40 7.98 -16.40
CA THR A 724 17.93 6.78 -15.76
C THR A 724 16.84 6.10 -14.95
N PRO A 725 16.70 4.77 -15.02
CA PRO A 725 15.76 4.04 -14.18
C PRO A 725 16.00 4.34 -12.71
N ARG A 726 14.93 4.70 -11.99
CA ARG A 726 15.00 5.12 -10.58
C ARG A 726 15.67 4.09 -9.67
N SER A 727 15.53 2.80 -10.00
CA SER A 727 16.23 1.68 -9.35
C SER A 727 17.73 1.89 -9.24
N LYS A 728 18.37 2.42 -10.29
CA LYS A 728 19.82 2.65 -10.36
C LYS A 728 20.31 3.83 -9.52
N MET A 729 19.40 4.72 -9.11
CA MET A 729 19.74 5.85 -8.23
C MET A 729 19.64 5.49 -6.74
N ASN A 730 19.07 4.32 -6.38
CA ASN A 730 18.91 3.90 -5.00
C ASN A 730 19.66 2.59 -4.67
N PRO A 731 20.71 2.61 -3.82
CA PRO A 731 21.49 1.44 -3.42
C PRO A 731 20.74 0.43 -2.53
N LEU A 732 19.51 0.74 -2.09
CA LEU A 732 18.63 -0.20 -1.39
C LEU A 732 17.78 -1.04 -2.34
N THR A 733 17.80 -0.72 -3.63
CA THR A 733 17.21 -1.58 -4.65
C THR A 733 18.00 -2.89 -4.68
N PRO A 734 17.36 -4.06 -4.45
CA PRO A 734 18.00 -5.33 -4.74
C PRO A 734 18.50 -5.28 -6.19
N GLU A 735 19.73 -5.72 -6.47
CA GLU A 735 20.17 -5.90 -7.86
C GLU A 735 19.22 -6.90 -8.53
N VAL A 736 18.18 -6.39 -9.21
CA VAL A 736 17.22 -7.20 -9.98
C VAL A 736 17.93 -7.93 -11.13
N GLU A 737 19.13 -7.48 -11.51
CA GLU A 737 19.97 -8.11 -12.54
C GLU A 737 20.63 -9.44 -12.12
N LYS A 738 20.28 -10.03 -10.97
CA LYS A 738 20.75 -11.39 -10.59
C LYS A 738 19.68 -12.31 -10.00
N ALA A 739 18.42 -12.16 -10.42
CA ALA A 739 17.39 -13.17 -10.08
C ALA A 739 17.51 -14.47 -10.90
N GLU A 740 18.36 -14.51 -11.93
CA GLU A 740 18.65 -15.73 -12.69
C GLU A 740 20.12 -16.17 -12.50
N ALA A 741 20.48 -16.57 -11.28
CA ALA A 741 21.60 -17.47 -11.06
C ALA A 741 21.44 -18.20 -9.72
N LYS A 742 21.36 -19.54 -9.76
CA LYS A 742 21.53 -20.40 -8.58
C LYS A 742 22.81 -19.97 -7.84
N VAL A 743 22.66 -19.48 -6.60
CA VAL A 743 23.74 -18.81 -5.87
C VAL A 743 24.88 -19.76 -5.44
N SER A 744 24.68 -21.08 -5.40
CA SER A 744 25.83 -21.99 -5.24
C SER A 744 25.52 -23.44 -5.63
N ALA A 745 26.52 -24.13 -6.18
CA ALA A 745 26.59 -25.59 -6.24
C ALA A 745 26.92 -26.17 -4.84
N GLY A 746 26.13 -25.82 -3.83
CA GLY A 746 26.43 -26.06 -2.40
C GLY A 746 25.36 -26.89 -1.67
N GLU A 747 25.79 -27.53 -0.57
CA GLU A 747 24.95 -28.28 0.37
C GLU A 747 24.57 -27.41 1.59
N ALA A 748 23.32 -27.48 2.04
CA ALA A 748 22.81 -26.78 3.22
C ALA A 748 22.32 -27.76 4.31
N LEU A 749 22.59 -27.45 5.58
CA LEU A 749 22.11 -28.25 6.72
C LEU A 749 20.89 -27.60 7.39
N VAL A 750 19.88 -28.39 7.73
CA VAL A 750 18.64 -27.95 8.39
C VAL A 750 18.45 -28.73 9.69
N PHE A 751 18.18 -28.03 10.79
CA PHE A 751 17.86 -28.62 12.08
C PHE A 751 16.48 -28.16 12.57
N LEU A 752 15.67 -29.13 13.00
CA LEU A 752 14.28 -28.91 13.38
C LEU A 752 14.13 -28.95 14.90
N ILE A 753 13.34 -28.04 15.46
CA ILE A 753 13.09 -27.92 16.91
C ILE A 753 11.58 -27.78 17.13
N ALA A 754 10.98 -28.73 17.83
CA ALA A 754 9.56 -28.81 18.09
C ALA A 754 9.28 -29.17 19.56
N GLY A 755 8.20 -28.64 20.14
CA GLY A 755 7.76 -29.01 21.49
C GLY A 755 7.09 -27.85 22.24
N GLN A 756 7.41 -27.69 23.53
CA GLN A 756 6.88 -26.60 24.37
C GLN A 756 7.97 -25.68 24.94
N SER A 757 7.83 -25.16 26.17
CA SER A 757 8.67 -24.10 26.74
C SER A 757 10.18 -24.34 26.61
N ASN A 758 10.68 -25.56 26.84
CA ASN A 758 12.11 -25.86 26.66
C ASN A 758 12.53 -25.87 25.17
N ALA A 759 11.71 -26.39 24.26
CA ALA A 759 11.90 -26.21 22.81
C ALA A 759 11.83 -24.74 22.40
N GLY A 760 11.02 -23.92 23.08
CA GLY A 760 10.86 -22.48 22.88
C GLY A 760 12.03 -21.63 23.35
N GLY A 761 12.86 -22.16 24.26
CA GLY A 761 14.05 -21.51 24.81
C GLY A 761 13.78 -20.66 26.05
N VAL A 762 14.38 -21.07 27.17
CA VAL A 762 14.14 -20.51 28.51
C VAL A 762 15.44 -20.27 29.31
N ALA A 763 16.60 -20.65 28.77
CA ALA A 763 17.89 -20.46 29.44
C ALA A 763 18.43 -19.04 29.26
N ALA A 764 19.06 -18.49 30.30
CA ALA A 764 19.65 -17.15 30.27
C ALA A 764 21.01 -17.14 29.55
N PHE A 765 21.26 -16.10 28.74
CA PHE A 765 22.56 -15.91 28.09
C PHE A 765 23.68 -15.64 29.11
N SER A 766 23.42 -14.82 30.13
CA SER A 766 24.37 -14.54 31.20
C SER A 766 23.64 -14.09 32.48
N PRO A 767 24.32 -14.07 33.64
CA PRO A 767 23.74 -13.51 34.86
C PRO A 767 23.30 -12.04 34.64
N GLU A 768 24.11 -11.26 33.93
CA GLU A 768 23.82 -9.86 33.63
C GLU A 768 22.61 -9.69 32.69
N SER A 769 22.43 -10.59 31.70
CA SER A 769 21.22 -10.56 30.85
C SER A 769 19.96 -10.92 31.65
N ASN A 770 20.08 -11.84 32.62
CA ASN A 770 18.98 -12.22 33.50
C ASN A 770 18.59 -11.07 34.44
N GLU A 771 19.57 -10.34 35.00
CA GLU A 771 19.33 -9.12 35.77
C GLU A 771 18.67 -8.02 34.92
N LYS A 772 19.21 -7.75 33.72
CA LYS A 772 18.69 -6.74 32.80
C LYS A 772 17.26 -7.01 32.36
N SER A 773 16.87 -8.28 32.23
CA SER A 773 15.49 -8.67 31.91
C SER A 773 14.51 -8.52 33.09
N GLY A 774 15.00 -8.21 34.30
CA GLY A 774 14.22 -8.18 35.53
C GLY A 774 13.90 -9.56 36.12
N MET A 775 14.32 -10.64 35.45
CA MET A 775 14.00 -12.02 35.85
C MET A 775 14.80 -12.53 37.04
N ALA A 776 15.97 -11.93 37.33
CA ALA A 776 16.82 -12.35 38.45
C ALA A 776 16.11 -12.35 39.82
N LYS A 777 15.11 -11.46 40.02
CA LYS A 777 14.32 -11.44 41.27
C LYS A 777 13.37 -12.62 41.40
N LYS A 778 12.78 -13.08 40.29
CA LYS A 778 11.79 -14.16 40.27
C LYS A 778 12.44 -15.53 40.09
N HIS A 779 13.53 -15.57 39.35
CA HIS A 779 14.23 -16.77 38.92
C HIS A 779 15.75 -16.50 38.88
N PRO A 780 16.44 -16.60 40.02
CA PRO A 780 17.89 -16.42 40.07
C PRO A 780 18.61 -17.55 39.32
N THR A 781 19.61 -17.20 38.52
CA THR A 781 20.42 -18.19 37.78
C THR A 781 21.24 -19.04 38.74
N ILE A 782 21.31 -20.35 38.49
CA ILE A 782 22.23 -21.24 39.18
C ILE A 782 23.67 -20.99 38.66
N PRO A 783 24.72 -20.89 39.50
CA PRO A 783 26.09 -20.72 39.02
C PRO A 783 26.53 -21.80 38.04
N GLY A 784 27.16 -21.42 36.94
CA GLY A 784 27.61 -22.33 35.89
C GLY A 784 26.48 -22.87 34.99
N SER A 785 25.34 -22.18 34.94
CA SER A 785 24.15 -22.61 34.17
C SER A 785 23.84 -21.74 32.94
N THR A 786 24.46 -20.55 32.83
CA THR A 786 24.22 -19.60 31.73
C THR A 786 25.14 -19.82 30.53
N ALA A 787 24.75 -19.33 29.35
CA ALA A 787 25.52 -19.52 28.11
C ALA A 787 26.96 -19.00 28.24
N LYS A 788 27.12 -17.81 28.83
CA LYS A 788 28.41 -17.18 29.11
C LYS A 788 29.30 -18.06 30.00
N GLU A 789 28.76 -18.63 31.07
CA GLU A 789 29.54 -19.44 32.03
C GLU A 789 29.95 -20.80 31.46
N VAL A 790 29.15 -21.38 30.56
CA VAL A 790 29.48 -22.66 29.91
C VAL A 790 30.19 -22.51 28.56
N GLY A 791 30.58 -21.29 28.20
CA GLY A 791 31.39 -21.01 27.01
C GLY A 791 30.63 -21.08 25.68
N ILE A 792 29.31 -20.86 25.67
CA ILE A 792 28.52 -20.71 24.44
C ILE A 792 28.58 -19.23 24.00
N PRO A 793 29.08 -18.92 22.78
CA PRO A 793 29.12 -17.54 22.30
C PRO A 793 27.74 -16.88 22.23
N THR A 794 27.65 -15.62 22.62
CA THR A 794 26.39 -14.86 22.66
C THR A 794 26.39 -13.67 21.69
N THR A 795 27.28 -13.70 20.70
CA THR A 795 27.39 -12.65 19.66
C THR A 795 27.08 -13.22 18.29
N LYS A 796 26.54 -12.39 17.40
CA LYS A 796 26.21 -12.75 16.01
C LYS A 796 27.41 -13.24 15.21
N ASP A 797 28.61 -12.74 15.51
CA ASP A 797 29.83 -13.04 14.76
C ASP A 797 30.39 -14.44 15.01
N ALA A 798 29.97 -15.09 16.10
CA ALA A 798 30.27 -16.49 16.33
C ALA A 798 29.48 -17.45 15.40
N TYR A 799 28.48 -16.93 14.69
CA TYR A 799 27.56 -17.70 13.85
C TYR A 799 27.47 -17.10 12.43
N PRO A 800 28.59 -17.02 11.70
CA PRO A 800 28.62 -16.33 10.41
C PRO A 800 27.79 -17.03 9.32
N ARG A 801 27.55 -18.35 9.46
CA ARG A 801 26.82 -19.19 8.49
C ARG A 801 25.61 -19.90 9.07
N CYS A 802 25.11 -19.45 10.22
CA CYS A 802 23.88 -19.99 10.81
C CYS A 802 22.73 -19.00 10.62
N TYR A 803 21.58 -19.54 10.25
CA TYR A 803 20.35 -18.81 9.99
C TYR A 803 19.20 -19.49 10.71
N ILE A 804 18.21 -18.72 11.13
CA ILE A 804 16.99 -19.22 11.77
C ILE A 804 15.77 -18.71 11.00
N TRP A 805 14.79 -19.59 10.79
CA TRP A 805 13.53 -19.23 10.17
C TRP A 805 12.75 -18.31 11.11
N LYS A 806 12.18 -17.23 10.57
CA LYS A 806 11.48 -16.24 11.38
C LYS A 806 10.25 -16.87 12.04
N PRO A 807 10.19 -16.97 13.38
CA PRO A 807 9.08 -17.66 14.03
C PRO A 807 7.78 -16.84 13.96
N GLY A 808 6.65 -17.51 13.69
CA GLY A 808 5.31 -16.92 13.77
C GLY A 808 4.94 -15.89 12.69
N ASN A 809 5.76 -15.79 11.63
CA ASN A 809 5.48 -15.03 10.42
C ASN A 809 6.19 -15.77 9.30
N SER A 810 5.50 -16.14 8.22
CA SER A 810 6.00 -16.79 7.00
C SER A 810 7.10 -15.98 6.29
N GLY A 811 8.19 -15.69 6.99
CA GLY A 811 9.23 -14.74 6.63
C GLY A 811 10.57 -15.44 6.47
N PRO A 812 11.47 -14.88 5.64
CA PRO A 812 12.68 -15.55 5.20
C PRO A 812 13.63 -15.85 6.36
N PHE A 813 14.58 -16.75 6.11
CA PHE A 813 15.70 -17.00 7.01
C PHE A 813 16.49 -15.72 7.32
N GLU A 814 16.81 -15.52 8.60
CA GLU A 814 17.67 -14.43 9.06
C GLU A 814 18.91 -14.97 9.76
N ARG A 815 20.03 -14.22 9.70
CA ARG A 815 21.28 -14.64 10.35
C ARG A 815 21.07 -14.76 11.86
N LEU A 816 21.44 -15.91 12.42
CA LEU A 816 21.27 -16.21 13.84
C LEU A 816 21.98 -15.14 14.68
N THR A 817 21.19 -14.41 15.45
CA THR A 817 21.63 -13.29 16.27
C THR A 817 21.14 -13.53 17.69
N PRO A 818 22.02 -14.03 18.59
CA PRO A 818 21.67 -14.26 19.98
C PRO A 818 21.10 -12.98 20.59
N GLY A 819 19.96 -13.10 21.28
CA GLY A 819 19.26 -11.94 21.83
C GLY A 819 18.13 -11.39 20.96
N GLN A 820 18.19 -11.58 19.64
CA GLN A 820 17.28 -10.94 18.70
C GLN A 820 16.22 -11.89 18.15
N ASN A 821 16.65 -13.01 17.56
CA ASN A 821 15.80 -13.84 16.69
C ASN A 821 15.61 -15.30 17.13
N LEU A 822 15.96 -15.65 18.37
CA LEU A 822 15.80 -17.01 18.89
C LEU A 822 14.38 -17.34 19.42
N ARG A 823 13.37 -16.54 19.06
CA ARG A 823 12.04 -16.52 19.71
C ARG A 823 11.10 -17.60 19.17
N GLY A 824 11.12 -18.82 19.70
CA GLY A 824 10.31 -19.94 19.17
C GLY A 824 8.89 -20.09 19.73
N GLY A 825 8.37 -19.13 20.50
CA GLY A 825 7.07 -19.24 21.19
C GLY A 825 7.11 -18.74 22.63
N TYR A 826 8.27 -18.84 23.29
CA TYR A 826 8.59 -18.12 24.52
C TYR A 826 9.20 -16.75 24.17
N ARG A 827 8.50 -15.64 24.46
CA ARG A 827 8.81 -14.29 23.93
C ARG A 827 9.77 -13.48 24.83
N ASP A 828 10.91 -14.05 25.20
CA ASP A 828 11.97 -13.32 25.93
C ASP A 828 13.23 -13.21 25.07
N PRO A 829 13.59 -12.00 24.58
CA PRO A 829 14.82 -11.80 23.83
C PRO A 829 16.08 -12.07 24.64
N ASN A 830 16.03 -12.14 25.97
CA ASN A 830 17.22 -12.35 26.80
C ASN A 830 17.48 -13.83 27.11
N ARG A 831 16.83 -14.75 26.39
CA ARG A 831 16.92 -16.19 26.59
C ARG A 831 17.11 -16.97 25.28
N HIS A 832 17.52 -18.22 25.42
CA HIS A 832 17.69 -19.18 24.33
C HIS A 832 17.29 -20.62 24.72
N GLY A 833 17.18 -21.49 23.73
CA GLY A 833 17.01 -22.94 23.88
C GLY A 833 18.17 -23.72 23.25
N ILE A 834 17.88 -24.94 22.80
CA ILE A 834 18.88 -25.83 22.18
C ILE A 834 19.44 -25.28 20.85
N GLU A 835 18.73 -24.35 20.20
CA GLU A 835 19.14 -23.77 18.92
C GLU A 835 20.53 -23.12 18.98
N LEU A 836 20.87 -22.48 20.11
CA LEU A 836 22.13 -21.76 20.26
C LEU A 836 23.36 -22.69 20.41
N PRO A 837 23.39 -23.64 21.37
CA PRO A 837 24.48 -24.60 21.44
C PRO A 837 24.53 -25.52 20.21
N MET A 838 23.39 -25.85 19.59
CA MET A 838 23.40 -26.62 18.34
C MET A 838 24.06 -25.83 17.20
N ALA A 839 23.71 -24.55 17.02
CA ALA A 839 24.37 -23.69 16.04
C ALA A 839 25.88 -23.61 16.28
N MET A 840 26.31 -23.52 17.55
CA MET A 840 27.73 -23.46 17.91
C MET A 840 28.47 -24.75 17.51
N LEU A 841 27.88 -25.91 17.81
CA LEU A 841 28.49 -27.19 17.48
C LEU A 841 28.51 -27.45 15.98
N LEU A 842 27.44 -27.09 15.26
CA LEU A 842 27.39 -27.22 13.81
C LEU A 842 28.35 -26.27 13.10
N GLU A 843 28.51 -25.04 13.60
CA GLU A 843 29.49 -24.09 13.06
C GLU A 843 30.92 -24.64 13.22
N LYS A 844 31.22 -25.26 14.36
CA LYS A 844 32.51 -25.91 14.61
C LYS A 844 32.74 -27.14 13.73
N GLN A 845 31.72 -27.99 13.55
CA GLN A 845 31.87 -29.25 12.81
C GLN A 845 31.84 -29.04 11.29
N TYR A 846 31.05 -28.10 10.80
CA TYR A 846 30.84 -27.84 9.37
C TYR A 846 31.10 -26.37 9.02
N PRO A 847 32.32 -25.82 9.23
CA PRO A 847 32.60 -24.38 9.14
C PRO A 847 32.38 -23.76 7.75
N ARG A 848 32.22 -24.58 6.70
CA ARG A 848 32.01 -24.13 5.32
C ARG A 848 30.56 -24.23 4.84
N LEU A 849 29.72 -25.02 5.52
CA LEU A 849 28.32 -25.19 5.14
C LEU A 849 27.46 -24.10 5.77
N GLU A 850 26.35 -23.77 5.13
CA GLU A 850 25.32 -22.93 5.72
C GLU A 850 24.31 -23.80 6.49
N LYS A 851 23.88 -23.30 7.65
CA LYS A 851 23.02 -24.04 8.59
C LYS A 851 21.77 -23.25 8.86
N PHE A 852 20.65 -23.96 8.91
CA PHE A 852 19.33 -23.41 8.97
C PHE A 852 18.56 -24.06 10.11
N LEU A 853 17.96 -23.25 10.98
CA LEU A 853 17.19 -23.72 12.13
C LEU A 853 15.72 -23.38 11.92
N ILE A 854 14.82 -24.33 12.17
CA ILE A 854 13.37 -24.14 12.13
C ILE A 854 12.81 -24.53 13.49
N LYS A 855 12.13 -23.60 14.16
CA LYS A 855 11.81 -23.71 15.59
C LYS A 855 10.37 -23.32 15.90
N HIS A 856 9.65 -24.20 16.59
CA HIS A 856 8.34 -23.91 17.20
C HIS A 856 8.22 -24.59 18.57
N GLY A 857 7.95 -23.81 19.62
CA GLY A 857 7.98 -24.25 21.01
C GLY A 857 7.17 -23.35 21.95
N PRO A 858 5.84 -23.25 21.79
CA PRO A 858 5.01 -22.45 22.67
C PRO A 858 4.91 -23.03 24.09
N GLY A 859 4.94 -22.17 25.11
CA GLY A 859 4.89 -22.60 26.50
C GLY A 859 3.51 -23.12 26.93
N GLY A 860 3.47 -24.25 27.64
CA GLY A 860 2.24 -24.80 28.23
C GLY A 860 1.33 -25.58 27.26
N HIS A 861 1.81 -25.86 26.04
CA HIS A 861 1.03 -26.55 25.02
C HIS A 861 1.26 -28.07 25.06
N ASN A 862 0.19 -28.84 24.86
CA ASN A 862 0.18 -30.30 25.03
C ASN A 862 0.18 -31.08 23.70
N LEU A 863 0.53 -32.36 23.78
CA LEU A 863 0.58 -33.28 22.65
C LEU A 863 -0.80 -33.71 22.17
N TYR A 864 -1.74 -33.97 23.08
CA TYR A 864 -3.06 -34.49 22.71
C TYR A 864 -3.96 -33.50 21.95
N SER A 865 -3.73 -32.18 22.05
CA SER A 865 -4.56 -31.16 21.39
C SER A 865 -3.76 -30.20 20.49
N GLN A 866 -2.80 -29.43 21.01
CA GLN A 866 -2.11 -28.41 20.21
C GLN A 866 -1.12 -29.03 19.22
N TRP A 867 -0.38 -30.06 19.64
CA TRP A 867 0.53 -30.83 18.78
C TRP A 867 -0.11 -32.10 18.21
N ALA A 868 -1.44 -32.21 18.24
CA ALA A 868 -2.14 -33.36 17.70
C ALA A 868 -1.75 -33.61 16.23
N ALA A 869 -1.32 -34.83 15.92
CA ALA A 869 -0.79 -35.21 14.61
C ALA A 869 -1.71 -34.78 13.45
N GLY A 870 -1.15 -34.05 12.48
CA GLY A 870 -1.85 -33.66 11.23
C GLY A 870 -2.86 -32.52 11.35
N ARG A 871 -3.28 -32.13 12.56
CA ARG A 871 -4.42 -31.19 12.74
C ARG A 871 -4.26 -30.18 13.87
N GLY A 872 -3.39 -30.45 14.83
CA GLY A 872 -3.17 -29.56 15.96
C GLY A 872 -2.64 -28.21 15.49
N PRO A 873 -3.09 -27.08 16.07
CA PRO A 873 -2.69 -25.74 15.64
C PRO A 873 -1.16 -25.54 15.64
N ASP A 874 -0.43 -26.11 16.60
CA ASP A 874 1.04 -26.01 16.64
C ASP A 874 1.72 -26.90 15.60
N TYR A 875 1.16 -28.09 15.37
CA TYR A 875 1.62 -28.97 14.30
C TYR A 875 1.47 -28.28 12.94
N VAL A 876 0.29 -27.69 12.68
CA VAL A 876 0.00 -26.97 11.42
C VAL A 876 0.92 -25.76 11.26
N ALA A 877 1.14 -24.98 12.32
CA ALA A 877 2.05 -23.84 12.30
C ALA A 877 3.48 -24.27 11.98
N PHE A 878 4.01 -25.27 12.69
CA PHE A 878 5.36 -25.79 12.47
C PHE A 878 5.55 -26.35 11.06
N MET A 879 4.58 -27.13 10.56
CA MET A 879 4.67 -27.68 9.20
C MET A 879 4.52 -26.61 8.11
N SER A 880 3.76 -25.54 8.37
CA SER A 880 3.70 -24.37 7.48
C SER A 880 5.07 -23.70 7.37
N ASP A 881 5.72 -23.45 8.51
CA ASP A 881 7.07 -22.87 8.55
C ASP A 881 8.10 -23.79 7.89
N TYR A 882 8.05 -25.09 8.16
CA TYR A 882 8.90 -26.08 7.50
C TYR A 882 8.76 -26.04 5.97
N ARG A 883 7.53 -26.11 5.44
CA ARG A 883 7.30 -26.12 3.99
C ARG A 883 7.76 -24.82 3.32
N ALA A 884 7.52 -23.68 3.96
CA ALA A 884 7.97 -22.38 3.46
C ALA A 884 9.51 -22.29 3.44
N ALA A 885 10.15 -22.69 4.53
CA ALA A 885 11.59 -22.73 4.66
C ALA A 885 12.24 -23.67 3.64
N MET A 886 11.69 -24.87 3.45
CA MET A 886 12.24 -25.84 2.49
C MET A 886 12.10 -25.36 1.04
N ARG A 887 10.97 -24.75 0.66
CA ARG A 887 10.81 -24.14 -0.69
C ARG A 887 11.85 -23.05 -0.94
N ASP A 888 12.13 -22.23 0.06
CA ASP A 888 13.11 -21.16 -0.01
C ASP A 888 14.55 -21.71 -0.11
N LEU A 889 14.88 -22.78 0.61
CA LEU A 889 16.18 -23.44 0.50
C LEU A 889 16.36 -24.19 -0.82
N GLN A 890 15.32 -24.86 -1.33
CA GLN A 890 15.36 -25.59 -2.60
C GLN A 890 15.58 -24.66 -3.82
N LYS A 891 15.23 -23.37 -3.71
CA LYS A 891 15.59 -22.37 -4.71
C LYS A 891 17.08 -21.99 -4.69
N ARG A 892 17.72 -22.14 -3.52
CA ARG A 892 19.06 -21.59 -3.23
C ARG A 892 20.18 -22.63 -3.27
N TYR A 893 19.87 -23.90 -3.02
CA TYR A 893 20.83 -24.99 -2.92
C TYR A 893 20.40 -26.20 -3.75
N ASP A 894 21.37 -26.90 -4.34
CA ASP A 894 21.13 -28.16 -5.05
C ASP A 894 20.87 -29.33 -4.08
N GLN A 895 21.41 -29.24 -2.86
CA GLN A 895 21.23 -30.25 -1.81
C GLN A 895 20.89 -29.61 -0.47
N VAL A 896 19.77 -30.05 0.12
CA VAL A 896 19.33 -29.64 1.46
C VAL A 896 19.20 -30.88 2.33
N GLN A 897 19.95 -30.90 3.44
CA GLN A 897 19.98 -31.99 4.40
C GLN A 897 19.26 -31.61 5.68
N VAL A 898 18.19 -32.31 6.03
CA VAL A 898 17.66 -32.27 7.41
C VAL A 898 18.46 -33.23 8.28
N ILE A 899 19.14 -32.73 9.31
CA ILE A 899 20.00 -33.54 10.20
C ILE A 899 19.23 -34.19 11.36
N GLY A 900 17.99 -33.75 11.62
CA GLY A 900 17.12 -34.33 12.63
C GLY A 900 16.16 -33.31 13.25
N LEU A 901 15.25 -33.84 14.07
CA LEU A 901 14.24 -33.08 14.83
C LEU A 901 14.44 -33.29 16.32
N TYR A 902 14.58 -32.20 17.08
CA TYR A 902 14.56 -32.21 18.54
C TYR A 902 13.14 -32.02 19.05
N TRP A 903 12.66 -32.98 19.83
CA TRP A 903 11.35 -32.99 20.47
C TRP A 903 11.46 -32.82 21.98
N ASP A 904 10.80 -31.78 22.52
CA ASP A 904 10.82 -31.48 23.95
C ASP A 904 9.45 -31.03 24.46
N GLN A 905 8.67 -32.02 24.89
CA GLN A 905 7.31 -31.83 25.38
C GLN A 905 6.94 -32.97 26.34
N GLY A 906 6.04 -32.69 27.29
CA GLY A 906 5.36 -33.69 28.12
C GLY A 906 4.76 -33.11 29.40
N GLU A 907 5.26 -31.99 29.93
CA GLU A 907 4.79 -31.45 31.22
C GLU A 907 3.29 -31.10 31.20
N SER A 908 2.77 -30.68 30.04
CA SER A 908 1.36 -30.28 29.86
C SER A 908 0.40 -31.44 29.53
N ASP A 909 0.91 -32.67 29.42
CA ASP A 909 0.13 -33.87 29.06
C ASP A 909 -0.33 -34.69 30.26
N ARG A 910 -0.09 -34.23 31.50
CA ARG A 910 -0.60 -34.88 32.72
C ARG A 910 -2.09 -35.28 32.64
N PRO A 911 -3.01 -34.45 32.09
CA PRO A 911 -4.41 -34.83 31.97
C PRO A 911 -4.68 -36.02 31.03
N GLN A 912 -3.75 -36.34 30.12
CA GLN A 912 -3.84 -37.47 29.19
C GLN A 912 -2.54 -38.31 29.18
N ALA A 913 -1.94 -38.50 30.37
CA ALA A 913 -0.64 -39.15 30.52
C ALA A 913 -0.62 -40.57 29.93
N GLU A 914 -1.70 -41.33 30.09
CA GLU A 914 -1.85 -42.70 29.57
C GLU A 914 -1.92 -42.76 28.03
N GLU A 915 -2.46 -41.72 27.38
CA GLU A 915 -2.57 -41.66 25.91
C GLU A 915 -1.29 -41.09 25.26
N TYR A 916 -0.32 -40.64 26.06
CA TYR A 916 0.87 -39.94 25.57
C TYR A 916 1.67 -40.77 24.55
N GLY A 917 1.89 -42.06 24.84
CA GLY A 917 2.65 -42.95 23.95
C GLY A 917 1.99 -43.16 22.59
N LYS A 918 0.66 -43.28 22.57
CA LYS A 918 -0.12 -43.39 21.31
C LYS A 918 -0.05 -42.08 20.51
N ASN A 919 -0.24 -40.94 21.17
CA ASN A 919 -0.18 -39.64 20.51
C ASN A 919 1.23 -39.33 19.99
N LEU A 920 2.28 -39.73 20.70
CA LEU A 920 3.67 -39.52 20.30
C LEU A 920 4.04 -40.34 19.06
N ARG A 921 3.63 -41.61 19.00
CA ARG A 921 3.78 -42.46 17.79
C ARG A 921 3.08 -41.82 16.58
N ALA A 922 1.86 -41.33 16.76
CA ALA A 922 1.11 -40.67 15.71
C ALA A 922 1.80 -39.39 15.22
N LEU A 923 2.37 -38.59 16.13
CA LEU A 923 3.11 -37.39 15.79
C LEU A 923 4.38 -37.69 14.99
N PHE A 924 5.16 -38.71 15.38
CA PHE A 924 6.38 -39.09 14.65
C PHE A 924 6.08 -39.58 13.23
N ALA A 925 5.04 -40.40 13.09
CA ALA A 925 4.55 -40.83 11.78
C ALA A 925 4.13 -39.63 10.92
N ALA A 926 3.43 -38.65 11.52
CA ALA A 926 3.01 -37.44 10.82
C ALA A 926 4.19 -36.54 10.42
N PHE A 927 5.21 -36.36 11.28
CA PHE A 927 6.41 -35.60 10.89
C PHE A 927 7.14 -36.25 9.73
N ARG A 928 7.36 -37.57 9.75
CA ARG A 928 8.04 -38.28 8.65
C ARG A 928 7.26 -38.21 7.34
N LYS A 929 5.93 -38.37 7.42
CA LYS A 929 5.05 -38.25 6.26
C LYS A 929 5.12 -36.84 5.67
N ASP A 930 4.88 -35.82 6.48
CA ASP A 930 4.68 -34.46 5.99
C ASP A 930 5.98 -33.69 5.72
N THR A 931 7.13 -34.18 6.24
CA THR A 931 8.46 -33.72 5.82
C THR A 931 9.01 -34.50 4.60
N GLU A 932 8.34 -35.58 4.20
CA GLU A 932 8.80 -36.50 3.15
C GLU A 932 10.17 -37.15 3.47
N ILE A 933 10.46 -37.36 4.76
CA ILE A 933 11.69 -38.01 5.24
C ILE A 933 11.28 -39.25 6.06
N PRO A 934 11.13 -40.43 5.42
CA PRO A 934 10.62 -41.64 6.09
C PRO A 934 11.48 -42.11 7.27
N ASP A 935 12.77 -41.77 7.27
CA ASP A 935 13.76 -42.13 8.27
C ASP A 935 14.23 -40.93 9.11
N LEU A 936 13.42 -39.85 9.18
CA LEU A 936 13.77 -38.65 9.95
C LEU A 936 14.23 -39.02 11.37
N PRO A 937 15.48 -38.67 11.75
CA PRO A 937 15.97 -38.85 13.11
C PRO A 937 15.23 -37.92 14.08
N ILE A 938 14.55 -38.48 15.07
CA ILE A 938 13.79 -37.73 16.07
C ILE A 938 14.44 -37.93 17.44
N PHE A 939 14.92 -36.84 18.03
CA PHE A 939 15.61 -36.84 19.32
C PHE A 939 14.68 -36.35 20.41
N VAL A 940 14.27 -37.24 21.30
CA VAL A 940 13.32 -36.94 22.37
C VAL A 940 14.08 -36.67 23.65
N ARG A 941 13.86 -35.50 24.25
CA ARG A 941 14.38 -35.26 25.60
C ARG A 941 13.60 -36.07 26.63
N LYS A 942 14.30 -36.90 27.40
CA LYS A 942 13.74 -37.54 28.59
C LYS A 942 13.45 -36.50 29.67
N HIS A 943 12.25 -36.56 30.26
CA HIS A 943 11.93 -35.72 31.42
C HIS A 943 12.73 -36.12 32.66
N LEU A 944 13.19 -35.11 33.42
CA LEU A 944 14.16 -35.29 34.50
C LEU A 944 13.83 -34.50 35.78
N PHE A 945 12.77 -33.70 35.81
CA PHE A 945 12.38 -32.88 36.98
C PHE A 945 11.13 -33.40 37.71
N GLN A 946 10.60 -34.56 37.30
CA GLN A 946 9.36 -35.16 37.80
C GLN A 946 9.61 -36.56 38.40
N HIS A 947 10.79 -36.80 38.95
CA HIS A 947 11.17 -38.09 39.53
C HIS A 947 10.24 -38.46 40.70
N ARG A 948 9.73 -39.71 40.71
CA ARG A 948 8.72 -40.24 41.67
C ARG A 948 7.34 -39.56 41.66
N ASP A 949 7.02 -38.80 40.62
CA ASP A 949 5.68 -38.28 40.41
C ASP A 949 4.81 -39.31 39.69
N GLU A 950 3.94 -40.01 40.43
CA GLU A 950 3.09 -41.09 39.90
C GLU A 950 2.24 -40.62 38.71
N SER A 951 1.78 -39.37 38.71
CA SER A 951 0.98 -38.81 37.61
C SER A 951 1.78 -38.53 36.35
N PHE A 952 3.11 -38.58 36.42
CA PHE A 952 4.03 -38.33 35.31
C PHE A 952 4.75 -39.57 34.80
N VAL A 953 4.76 -40.65 35.60
CA VAL A 953 5.36 -41.95 35.23
C VAL A 953 4.87 -42.46 33.86
N PRO A 954 3.58 -42.39 33.50
CA PRO A 954 3.11 -42.86 32.19
C PRO A 954 3.77 -42.13 31.01
N ILE A 955 3.94 -40.81 31.12
CA ILE A 955 4.60 -39.98 30.08
C ILE A 955 6.07 -40.36 29.95
N LEU A 956 6.76 -40.56 31.07
CA LEU A 956 8.17 -40.96 31.08
C LEU A 956 8.36 -42.36 30.46
N ASN A 957 7.54 -43.32 30.86
CA ASN A 957 7.55 -44.67 30.32
C ASN A 957 7.26 -44.65 28.82
N ALA A 958 6.27 -43.87 28.37
CA ALA A 958 5.95 -43.71 26.97
C ALA A 958 7.11 -43.10 26.15
N GLN A 959 7.84 -42.11 26.68
CA GLN A 959 9.04 -41.58 26.00
C GLN A 959 10.10 -42.66 25.80
N ILE A 960 10.33 -43.51 26.82
CA ILE A 960 11.30 -44.62 26.77
C ILE A 960 10.82 -45.69 25.79
N GLU A 961 9.57 -46.12 25.89
CA GLU A 961 8.95 -47.16 25.07
C GLU A 961 8.98 -46.78 23.59
N VAL A 962 8.43 -45.61 23.24
CA VAL A 962 8.34 -45.17 21.84
C VAL A 962 9.73 -45.01 21.20
N THR A 963 10.72 -44.51 21.95
CA THR A 963 12.09 -44.37 21.43
C THR A 963 12.87 -45.68 21.42
N THR A 964 12.42 -46.72 22.12
CA THR A 964 13.00 -48.07 22.05
C THR A 964 12.42 -48.85 20.87
N GLU A 965 11.13 -48.66 20.58
CA GLU A 965 10.44 -49.30 19.45
C GLU A 965 10.86 -48.71 18.09
N ASP A 966 11.03 -47.39 18.04
CA ASP A 966 11.33 -46.68 16.81
C ASP A 966 12.85 -46.54 16.60
N ARG A 967 13.38 -47.30 15.64
CA ARG A 967 14.82 -47.32 15.29
C ARG A 967 15.41 -45.96 14.92
N ASN A 968 14.58 -45.02 14.46
CA ASN A 968 14.99 -43.67 14.06
C ASN A 968 14.59 -42.61 15.10
N ALA A 969 14.11 -43.03 16.27
CA ALA A 969 13.91 -42.16 17.42
C ALA A 969 14.98 -42.44 18.49
N HIS A 970 15.41 -41.39 19.18
CA HIS A 970 16.52 -41.48 20.11
C HIS A 970 16.20 -40.74 21.40
N LEU A 971 16.21 -41.47 22.52
CA LEU A 971 16.07 -40.86 23.83
C LEU A 971 17.38 -40.15 24.22
N LEU A 972 17.26 -38.86 24.56
CA LEU A 972 18.31 -38.06 25.17
C LEU A 972 18.11 -38.03 26.69
N ASP A 973 18.83 -38.89 27.39
CA ASP A 973 18.75 -39.06 28.84
C ASP A 973 19.88 -38.31 29.55
N LEU A 974 19.54 -37.43 30.51
CA LEU A 974 20.47 -36.74 31.41
C LEU A 974 20.20 -37.05 32.90
N ASP A 975 19.29 -37.97 33.18
CA ASP A 975 18.77 -38.23 34.53
C ASP A 975 19.87 -38.78 35.47
N HIS A 976 19.98 -38.19 36.66
CA HIS A 976 20.87 -38.61 37.74
C HIS A 976 20.15 -39.40 38.85
N GLY A 977 18.90 -39.80 38.61
CA GLY A 977 18.12 -40.69 39.48
C GLY A 977 17.50 -40.01 40.70
N SER A 978 17.48 -38.67 40.76
CA SER A 978 16.67 -37.92 41.73
C SER A 978 16.44 -36.48 41.29
N ASN A 979 15.29 -35.90 41.70
CA ASN A 979 14.97 -34.49 41.45
C ASN A 979 16.06 -33.55 41.98
N GLU A 980 16.57 -33.78 43.20
CA GLU A 980 17.60 -32.94 43.80
C GLU A 980 18.87 -32.89 42.93
N LYS A 981 19.37 -34.05 42.49
CA LYS A 981 20.55 -34.12 41.62
C LYS A 981 20.28 -33.47 40.27
N ASN A 982 19.09 -33.66 39.71
CA ASN A 982 18.70 -33.13 38.41
C ASN A 982 18.50 -31.61 38.42
N PHE A 983 17.82 -31.05 39.42
CA PHE A 983 17.68 -29.60 39.58
C PHE A 983 19.05 -28.93 39.73
N LYS A 984 19.92 -29.48 40.58
CA LYS A 984 21.28 -28.95 40.79
C LYS A 984 22.14 -29.04 39.53
N ALA A 985 22.00 -30.10 38.74
CA ALA A 985 22.85 -30.32 37.56
C ALA A 985 22.36 -29.57 36.31
N TRP A 986 21.04 -29.50 36.11
CA TRP A 986 20.44 -29.22 34.80
C TRP A 986 19.44 -28.08 34.77
N ALA A 987 18.87 -27.64 35.90
CA ALA A 987 17.93 -26.52 35.88
C ALA A 987 18.65 -25.18 35.71
N TRP A 988 17.98 -24.21 35.09
CA TRP A 988 18.53 -22.86 34.94
C TRP A 988 18.33 -21.98 36.20
N THR A 989 17.30 -22.28 36.99
CA THR A 989 16.94 -21.60 38.25
C THR A 989 16.44 -22.64 39.25
N ASP A 990 16.55 -22.34 40.55
CA ASP A 990 16.22 -23.29 41.60
C ASP A 990 14.76 -23.82 41.51
N LYS A 991 14.61 -25.13 41.72
CA LYS A 991 13.34 -25.88 41.71
C LYS A 991 12.38 -25.58 40.54
N ASN A 992 12.91 -25.26 39.37
CA ASN A 992 12.12 -24.93 38.19
C ASN A 992 12.40 -25.91 37.04
N GLY A 993 11.36 -26.45 36.41
CA GLY A 993 11.46 -27.49 35.39
C GLY A 993 12.05 -27.07 34.03
N HIS A 994 12.71 -25.91 33.96
CA HIS A 994 13.30 -25.37 32.75
C HIS A 994 14.82 -25.62 32.71
N LEU A 995 15.31 -26.03 31.55
CA LEU A 995 16.70 -26.42 31.35
C LEU A 995 17.65 -25.21 31.31
N SER A 996 18.84 -25.43 31.85
CA SER A 996 19.99 -24.52 31.76
C SER A 996 20.68 -24.59 30.39
N SER A 997 21.52 -23.58 30.12
CA SER A 997 22.41 -23.58 28.96
C SER A 997 23.38 -24.78 28.98
N LYS A 998 23.80 -25.18 30.19
CA LYS A 998 24.61 -26.38 30.43
C LYS A 998 23.88 -27.65 29.96
N ALA A 999 22.62 -27.80 30.33
CA ALA A 999 21.80 -28.95 29.92
C ALA A 999 21.59 -28.96 28.40
N TYR A 1000 21.23 -27.83 27.78
CA TYR A 1000 21.09 -27.74 26.33
C TYR A 1000 22.39 -28.07 25.59
N LEU A 1001 23.54 -27.64 26.11
CA LEU A 1001 24.85 -27.98 25.52
C LEU A 1001 25.12 -29.49 25.57
N GLU A 1002 24.83 -30.13 26.69
CA GLU A 1002 25.02 -31.58 26.83
C GLU A 1002 24.06 -32.37 25.93
N LEU A 1003 22.79 -31.95 25.84
CA LEU A 1003 21.82 -32.53 24.89
C LEU A 1003 22.29 -32.37 23.45
N ALA A 1004 22.74 -31.19 23.05
CA ALA A 1004 23.22 -30.93 21.69
C ALA A 1004 24.46 -31.78 21.34
N LYS A 1005 25.38 -31.99 22.30
CA LYS A 1005 26.53 -32.91 22.12
C LYS A 1005 26.09 -34.35 21.90
N ARG A 1006 25.15 -34.86 22.71
CA ARG A 1006 24.63 -36.24 22.59
C ARG A 1006 23.87 -36.44 21.29
N LEU A 1007 23.07 -35.47 20.90
CA LEU A 1007 22.35 -35.45 19.62
C LEU A 1007 23.34 -35.53 18.46
N LEU A 1008 24.34 -34.64 18.43
CA LEU A 1008 25.29 -34.57 17.33
C LEU A 1008 26.20 -35.80 17.25
N ALA A 1009 26.61 -36.37 18.39
CA ALA A 1009 27.34 -37.63 18.43
C ALA A 1009 26.55 -38.79 17.80
N ARG A 1010 25.23 -38.85 18.03
CA ARG A 1010 24.36 -39.88 17.45
C ARG A 1010 23.99 -39.60 15.99
N ALA A 1011 23.86 -38.33 15.61
CA ALA A 1011 23.62 -37.94 14.21
C ALA A 1011 24.84 -38.20 13.30
N THR A 1012 26.03 -38.46 13.87
CA THR A 1012 27.31 -38.60 13.14
C THR A 1012 27.92 -40.01 13.20
N THR A 1013 27.34 -40.94 13.95
CA THR A 1013 27.73 -42.37 13.94
C THR A 1013 27.33 -43.05 12.63
N ALA A 1014 28.10 -44.08 12.23
CA ALA A 1014 28.13 -44.69 10.88
C ALA A 1014 26.78 -45.17 10.31
N GLU A 1015 25.74 -45.36 11.12
CA GLU A 1015 24.38 -45.71 10.65
C GLU A 1015 23.63 -44.52 10.03
N GLY A 1016 23.90 -43.27 10.47
CA GLY A 1016 23.23 -42.06 9.96
C GLY A 1016 23.76 -41.57 8.60
N ILE A 1017 25.02 -41.91 8.27
CA ILE A 1017 25.65 -41.51 7.00
C ILE A 1017 25.23 -42.44 5.85
N ASP A 1018 24.95 -43.72 6.12
CA ASP A 1018 24.58 -44.69 5.08
C ASP A 1018 23.07 -44.67 4.76
N ALA A 1019 22.21 -44.39 5.74
CA ALA A 1019 20.78 -44.12 5.52
C ALA A 1019 20.56 -42.81 4.74
N GLY A 1020 21.28 -41.74 5.12
CA GLY A 1020 21.24 -40.44 4.45
C GLY A 1020 21.78 -40.43 3.02
N ARG A 1021 22.68 -41.36 2.65
CA ARG A 1021 23.18 -41.50 1.27
C ARG A 1021 22.18 -42.20 0.34
N LYS A 1022 21.31 -43.07 0.83
CA LYS A 1022 20.30 -43.76 0.01
C LYS A 1022 18.99 -42.98 -0.13
N ALA A 1023 18.64 -42.10 0.81
CA ALA A 1023 17.38 -41.34 0.78
C ALA A 1023 17.44 -40.01 -0.01
N ARG A 1024 18.59 -39.57 -0.52
CA ARG A 1024 18.73 -38.23 -1.14
C ARG A 1024 18.77 -38.23 -2.66
N ARG A 1025 17.59 -38.43 -3.23
CA ARG A 1025 17.20 -37.79 -4.49
C ARG A 1025 15.78 -37.27 -4.30
N VAL A 1026 15.64 -36.04 -3.79
CA VAL A 1026 14.46 -35.24 -4.16
C VAL A 1026 14.75 -34.71 -5.56
N GLY A 1027 14.70 -35.65 -6.52
CA GLY A 1027 14.90 -35.42 -7.94
C GLY A 1027 13.56 -35.60 -8.62
N ILE A 1028 13.11 -34.52 -9.26
CA ILE A 1028 12.06 -34.37 -10.27
C ILE A 1028 11.48 -35.72 -10.74
N LYS A 1029 10.20 -35.94 -10.48
CA LYS A 1029 9.34 -36.55 -11.50
C LYS A 1029 8.51 -35.44 -12.14
N PRO A 1030 8.37 -35.46 -13.48
CA PRO A 1030 7.74 -34.41 -14.27
C PRO A 1030 6.27 -34.19 -13.88
#